data_AF-A0A928NB74-F1
#
_entry.id   AF-A0A928NB74-F1
#
_cell.length_a   1.000
_cell.length_b   1.000
_cell.length_c   1.000
_cell.angle_alpha   90.00
_cell.angle_beta   90.00
_cell.angle_gamma   90.00
#
_symmetry.space_group_name_H-M   'P 1'
#
loop_
_entity.id
_entity.type
_entity.pdbx_description
1 polymer ?
#
loop_
_entity_poly.entity_id
_entity_poly.type
_entity_poly.pdbx_seq_one_letter_code
_entity_poly.pdbx_strand_id
1 'polypeptide(L)'
;MLLKCCSKKLKEESMMKQLLSILLALGILCSCFVGVSAAGSVLYVSPTGNDSNAGTMAEPLASLAKACELAENGTTIYLMEGTYTVDQTAVVENKKDLTIRNQGGAKVTLLASNVIDNSLVKKVNDTAILDRVVTKEARNNLYAVNMKDAGITEFGSIGMRGMGYPAVPNDPQLLIDGERQTLARYPDDDYLNVDEVIDPSVDPRNQKDSNVMNYKGKGFTIRSTDARISKWKEANDVHIFGYFMHDWAEATLSCTINFDKKNAISTEYPSHYGVTTDRRFYFFNLLEEISMPGEWYLDRETGMLYVYLTSDMTKKSMEFVTFSTPFITVNKSENITIQGVTIQNGLDYGITIDESKNVTVKDCNFNEVCGNAIMIRDCYDCLVDYCNFTNLGAGGVNINAGVRETLTPGNCAVTNCTFKGLQRLLVNGYPAIYLQGVGNKAAHNDISDMKMIAINYGGNNQIIEYNNIYDVCKDTSDTGAIYAGRNWTTRGNIIRYNYIHDMKMIDTATGMKMCAVYLDDCHSSTEVYGNVFYNIEQIALYGGGRNNTFENNLMINCSQPFRLDSRGLGWMAANDSMQTMYDTLEAMPYKEGIWAETYPELVNILDDDEGSPKYNVIKNNVQYQSAGYNIDQVALDNGTFENNIDITNKKNFVDFAKKDFTLAEDSEVFTKLPDFKAIPFNEIGVQEKPVGKTVNDVLDSAVVLKLNTPKTYAFGAEGMIDPDNSEVVPFVKDSRTLVPVRFIAEAFGSVVTWDGETSKVGITCGDDVIELQLGNKEMTVNGETVMLDVPAESVNSRTVLPLRAVVEALGKTVFWDDRGLIVISDDAVLTAEEADLVDQTVELFN
;
A
#
# COMPACT_ATOMS: atom_id res chain seq x y z
N MET A 1 44.60 -15.50 58.09
CA MET A 1 44.83 -15.89 56.68
C MET A 1 43.75 -15.31 55.74
N LEU A 2 43.34 -14.05 55.97
CA LEU A 2 42.15 -13.42 55.35
C LEU A 2 42.46 -12.10 54.64
N LEU A 3 43.73 -11.70 54.52
CA LEU A 3 44.17 -10.46 53.87
C LEU A 3 44.87 -10.65 52.52
N LYS A 4 45.12 -11.90 52.09
CA LYS A 4 45.74 -12.22 50.78
C LYS A 4 44.75 -12.65 49.67
N CYS A 5 43.48 -12.91 50.00
CA CYS A 5 42.44 -13.23 49.00
C CYS A 5 41.76 -11.97 48.43
N CYS A 6 41.70 -10.86 49.18
CA CYS A 6 41.01 -9.65 48.73
C CYS A 6 41.84 -8.86 47.69
N SER A 7 43.18 -8.84 47.81
CA SER A 7 44.04 -8.13 46.85
C SER A 7 44.20 -8.84 45.50
N LYS A 8 43.88 -10.14 45.43
CA LYS A 8 43.95 -10.93 44.18
C LYS A 8 42.68 -10.74 43.36
N LYS A 9 41.50 -10.71 44.01
CA LYS A 9 40.22 -10.36 43.38
C LYS A 9 40.17 -8.92 42.85
N LEU A 10 40.72 -7.96 43.60
CA LEU A 10 40.82 -6.56 43.16
C LEU A 10 41.80 -6.34 41.99
N LYS A 11 42.88 -7.14 41.91
CA LYS A 11 43.79 -7.11 40.76
C LYS A 11 43.22 -7.79 39.52
N GLU A 12 42.46 -8.88 39.69
CA GLU A 12 41.77 -9.56 38.59
C GLU A 12 40.61 -8.70 38.05
N GLU A 13 39.83 -8.02 38.89
CA GLU A 13 38.80 -7.06 38.44
C GLU A 13 39.39 -5.80 37.78
N SER A 14 40.53 -5.28 38.27
CA SER A 14 41.24 -4.16 37.65
C SER A 14 41.84 -4.54 36.29
N MET A 15 42.39 -5.74 36.16
CA MET A 15 42.98 -6.25 34.92
C MET A 15 41.89 -6.61 33.90
N MET A 16 40.74 -7.10 34.36
CA MET A 16 39.57 -7.39 33.50
C MET A 16 38.86 -6.11 33.05
N LYS A 17 38.83 -5.05 33.87
CA LYS A 17 38.41 -3.70 33.44
C LYS A 17 39.39 -3.09 32.44
N GLN A 18 40.71 -3.23 32.65
CA GLN A 18 41.70 -2.76 31.66
C GLN A 18 41.67 -3.56 30.36
N LEU A 19 41.40 -4.88 30.39
CA LEU A 19 41.16 -5.66 29.17
C LEU A 19 39.85 -5.28 28.49
N LEU A 20 38.78 -4.98 29.24
CA LEU A 20 37.53 -4.46 28.67
C LEU A 20 37.72 -3.06 28.07
N SER A 21 38.54 -2.20 28.68
CA SER A 21 38.87 -0.87 28.15
C SER A 21 39.77 -0.95 26.92
N ILE A 22 40.67 -1.92 26.83
CA ILE A 22 41.53 -2.14 25.65
C ILE A 22 40.74 -2.84 24.53
N LEU A 23 39.78 -3.72 24.83
CA LEU A 23 38.85 -4.28 23.85
C LEU A 23 37.79 -3.27 23.40
N LEU A 24 37.35 -2.34 24.27
CA LEU A 24 36.55 -1.18 23.86
C LEU A 24 37.39 -0.22 23.01
N ALA A 25 38.65 0.05 23.37
CA ALA A 25 39.52 0.95 22.60
C ALA A 25 39.96 0.34 21.25
N LEU A 26 40.14 -0.98 21.14
CA LEU A 26 40.35 -1.67 19.86
C LEU A 26 39.03 -1.84 19.07
N GLY A 27 37.87 -1.92 19.73
CA GLY A 27 36.55 -1.85 19.09
C GLY A 27 36.19 -0.44 18.60
N ILE A 28 36.74 0.60 19.24
CA ILE A 28 36.56 2.01 18.87
C ILE A 28 37.63 2.47 17.86
N LEU A 29 38.83 1.87 17.82
CA LEU A 29 39.83 2.15 16.77
C LEU A 29 39.66 1.32 15.49
N CYS A 30 38.83 0.27 15.49
CA CYS A 30 38.45 -0.45 14.26
C CYS A 30 37.12 0.02 13.64
N SER A 31 36.48 1.06 14.20
CA SER A 31 35.22 1.63 13.70
C SER A 31 35.36 3.00 13.02
N CYS A 32 36.58 3.48 12.79
CA CYS A 32 36.86 4.66 11.95
C CYS A 32 37.46 4.32 10.59
N PHE A 33 37.35 3.07 10.13
CA PHE A 33 37.14 2.91 8.69
C PHE A 33 35.69 3.30 8.47
N VAL A 34 35.48 4.55 8.08
CA VAL A 34 34.39 4.87 7.16
C VAL A 34 34.57 3.85 6.04
N GLY A 35 33.79 2.78 6.09
CA GLY A 35 33.54 1.99 4.92
C GLY A 35 33.04 3.02 3.93
N VAL A 36 33.88 3.40 2.97
CA VAL A 36 33.40 3.96 1.73
C VAL A 36 32.51 2.83 1.22
N SER A 37 31.21 2.90 1.51
CA SER A 37 30.23 2.21 0.70
C SER A 37 30.60 2.64 -0.70
N ALA A 38 30.78 1.67 -1.60
CA ALA A 38 30.82 2.01 -3.01
C ALA A 38 29.58 2.88 -3.23
N ALA A 39 29.78 4.14 -3.61
CA ALA A 39 28.67 5.01 -3.94
C ALA A 39 27.84 4.27 -4.99
N GLY A 40 26.56 4.07 -4.69
CA GLY A 40 25.65 3.42 -5.61
C GLY A 40 25.66 4.15 -6.95
N SER A 41 25.67 3.40 -8.05
CA SER A 41 25.52 4.03 -9.36
C SER A 41 24.16 4.71 -9.46
N VAL A 42 24.09 5.81 -10.22
CA VAL A 42 22.85 6.56 -10.44
C VAL A 42 22.40 6.37 -11.88
N LEU A 43 21.13 6.03 -12.07
CA LEU A 43 20.48 5.96 -13.37
C LEU A 43 19.34 6.97 -13.47
N TYR A 44 19.26 7.69 -14.58
CA TYR A 44 18.19 8.63 -14.88
C TYR A 44 17.30 8.08 -15.99
N VAL A 45 15.99 8.17 -15.79
CA VAL A 45 14.97 7.80 -16.76
C VAL A 45 14.13 9.04 -17.08
N SER A 46 13.82 9.25 -18.35
CA SER A 46 13.06 10.41 -18.84
C SER A 46 12.06 9.98 -19.92
N PRO A 47 10.86 10.60 -20.02
CA PRO A 47 9.92 10.30 -21.10
C PRO A 47 10.46 10.61 -22.50
N THR A 48 11.49 11.47 -22.59
CA THR A 48 12.18 11.82 -23.84
C THR A 48 13.54 11.13 -23.98
N GLY A 49 13.85 10.18 -23.09
CA GLY A 49 15.10 9.42 -23.09
C GLY A 49 15.16 8.36 -24.21
N ASN A 50 16.20 7.52 -24.16
CA ASN A 50 16.37 6.40 -25.08
C ASN A 50 17.04 5.22 -24.36
N ASP A 51 16.50 4.01 -24.50
CA ASP A 51 17.03 2.82 -23.82
C ASP A 51 18.38 2.30 -24.37
N SER A 52 18.90 2.93 -25.43
CA SER A 52 20.29 2.76 -25.86
C SER A 52 21.27 3.73 -25.19
N ASN A 53 20.78 4.72 -24.44
CA ASN A 53 21.62 5.66 -23.70
C ASN A 53 22.29 5.01 -22.48
N ALA A 54 23.31 5.68 -21.94
CA ALA A 54 24.04 5.22 -20.77
C ALA A 54 23.26 5.35 -19.44
N GLY A 55 22.13 6.07 -19.42
CA GLY A 55 21.36 6.33 -18.20
C GLY A 55 21.94 7.42 -17.30
N THR A 56 22.76 8.30 -17.86
CA THR A 56 23.24 9.50 -17.16
C THR A 56 22.20 10.61 -17.23
N MET A 57 22.33 11.65 -16.43
CA MET A 57 21.40 12.80 -16.49
C MET A 57 21.38 13.48 -17.87
N ALA A 58 22.51 13.49 -18.59
CA ALA A 58 22.61 14.07 -19.93
C ALA A 58 22.10 13.14 -21.04
N GLU A 59 22.19 11.83 -20.81
CA GLU A 59 21.73 10.78 -21.73
C GLU A 59 20.85 9.77 -20.95
N PRO A 60 19.61 10.14 -20.57
CA PRO A 60 18.75 9.31 -19.74
C PRO A 60 18.15 8.15 -20.53
N LEU A 61 17.83 7.07 -19.83
CA LEU A 61 17.05 5.93 -20.36
C LEU A 61 15.60 6.37 -20.64
N ALA A 62 14.88 5.62 -21.47
CA ALA A 62 13.47 5.88 -21.75
C ALA A 62 12.54 5.15 -20.78
N SER A 63 12.90 3.93 -20.35
CA SER A 63 12.02 3.06 -19.58
C SER A 63 12.58 2.67 -18.21
N LEU A 64 11.68 2.54 -17.23
CA LEU A 64 12.00 1.99 -15.91
C LEU A 64 12.44 0.51 -16.02
N ALA A 65 11.82 -0.26 -16.94
CA ALA A 65 12.20 -1.64 -17.17
C ALA A 65 13.68 -1.77 -17.56
N LYS A 66 14.16 -0.92 -18.47
CA LYS A 66 15.57 -0.90 -18.84
C LYS A 66 16.47 -0.46 -17.69
N ALA A 67 16.03 0.53 -16.91
CA ALA A 67 16.80 0.97 -15.74
C ALA A 67 16.96 -0.14 -14.69
N CYS A 68 15.90 -0.91 -14.41
CA CYS A 68 15.98 -2.06 -13.50
C CYS A 68 16.89 -3.19 -14.04
N GLU A 69 16.91 -3.40 -15.36
CA GLU A 69 17.82 -4.36 -16.00
C GLU A 69 19.30 -3.96 -15.79
N LEU A 70 19.62 -2.67 -15.95
CA LEU A 70 20.97 -2.13 -15.83
C LEU A 70 21.42 -1.91 -14.39
N ALA A 71 20.49 -1.80 -13.45
CA ALA A 71 20.80 -1.49 -12.06
C ALA A 71 21.64 -2.58 -11.39
N GLU A 72 22.66 -2.17 -10.66
CA GLU A 72 23.46 -3.00 -9.75
C GLU A 72 23.02 -2.80 -8.29
N ASN A 73 23.62 -3.54 -7.36
CA ASN A 73 23.35 -3.29 -5.94
C ASN A 73 23.80 -1.88 -5.53
N GLY A 74 23.03 -1.20 -4.70
CA GLY A 74 23.28 0.21 -4.34
C GLY A 74 22.65 1.23 -5.31
N THR A 75 22.14 0.81 -6.46
CA THR A 75 21.73 1.75 -7.52
C THR A 75 20.55 2.62 -7.08
N THR A 76 20.62 3.92 -7.36
CA THR A 76 19.44 4.81 -7.31
C THR A 76 18.98 5.14 -8.73
N ILE A 77 17.73 4.78 -9.03
CA ILE A 77 17.04 5.10 -10.27
C ILE A 77 16.16 6.33 -10.02
N TYR A 78 16.52 7.45 -10.65
CA TYR A 78 15.72 8.67 -10.69
C TYR A 78 14.80 8.70 -11.90
N LEU A 79 13.51 8.85 -11.63
CA LEU A 79 12.48 9.11 -12.62
C LEU A 79 12.29 10.63 -12.72
N MET A 80 12.61 11.20 -13.88
CA MET A 80 12.39 12.62 -14.18
C MET A 80 10.89 12.90 -14.35
N GLU A 81 10.48 14.17 -14.24
CA GLU A 81 9.08 14.57 -14.38
C GLU A 81 8.46 14.09 -15.70
N GLY A 82 7.25 13.54 -15.61
CA GLY A 82 6.40 13.23 -16.75
C GLY A 82 5.72 11.87 -16.69
N THR A 83 5.09 11.52 -17.81
CA THR A 83 4.31 10.29 -17.99
C THR A 83 5.09 9.31 -18.85
N TYR A 84 5.24 8.08 -18.35
CA TYR A 84 5.95 6.99 -18.98
C TYR A 84 4.93 5.95 -19.44
N THR A 85 4.87 5.68 -20.74
CA THR A 85 4.10 4.56 -21.28
C THR A 85 4.74 3.25 -20.82
N VAL A 86 3.94 2.37 -20.22
CA VAL A 86 4.37 1.06 -19.76
C VAL A 86 3.86 -0.02 -20.70
N ASP A 87 4.79 -0.69 -21.36
CA ASP A 87 4.56 -1.84 -22.23
C ASP A 87 5.28 -3.11 -21.72
N GLN A 88 6.11 -2.97 -20.68
CA GLN A 88 6.88 -4.04 -20.05
C GLN A 88 6.95 -3.85 -18.53
N THR A 89 6.90 -4.96 -17.80
CA THR A 89 7.13 -4.99 -16.35
C THR A 89 8.58 -4.64 -16.01
N ALA A 90 8.77 -3.74 -15.04
CA ALA A 90 10.08 -3.47 -14.46
C ALA A 90 10.42 -4.50 -13.38
N VAL A 91 11.47 -5.29 -13.59
CA VAL A 91 11.82 -6.43 -12.73
C VAL A 91 13.07 -6.12 -11.90
N VAL A 92 12.94 -6.17 -10.57
CA VAL A 92 14.04 -6.11 -9.59
C VAL A 92 14.24 -7.52 -9.04
N GLU A 93 15.25 -8.23 -9.54
CA GLU A 93 15.49 -9.64 -9.25
C GLU A 93 16.89 -9.85 -8.65
N ASN A 94 16.95 -10.45 -7.46
CA ASN A 94 18.20 -10.70 -6.70
C ASN A 94 19.06 -9.43 -6.49
N LYS A 95 18.43 -8.29 -6.14
CA LYS A 95 19.12 -7.02 -5.91
C LYS A 95 19.17 -6.65 -4.43
N LYS A 96 20.15 -5.82 -4.07
CA LYS A 96 20.28 -5.24 -2.73
C LYS A 96 20.47 -3.73 -2.79
N ASP A 97 19.91 -3.02 -1.82
CA ASP A 97 20.15 -1.59 -1.58
C ASP A 97 19.78 -0.72 -2.81
N LEU A 98 18.63 -0.99 -3.44
CA LEU A 98 18.21 -0.31 -4.67
C LEU A 98 17.03 0.63 -4.40
N THR A 99 17.09 1.84 -4.94
CA THR A 99 16.03 2.83 -4.82
C THR A 99 15.46 3.22 -6.19
N ILE A 100 14.14 3.18 -6.35
CA ILE A 100 13.40 3.75 -7.47
C ILE A 100 12.62 4.95 -6.93
N ARG A 101 12.90 6.16 -7.42
CA ARG A 101 12.26 7.37 -6.90
C ARG A 101 12.05 8.43 -7.96
N ASN A 102 11.09 9.32 -7.74
CA ASN A 102 11.02 10.57 -8.48
C ASN A 102 12.23 11.48 -8.15
N GLN A 103 12.67 12.26 -9.12
CA GLN A 103 13.72 13.27 -8.93
C GLN A 103 13.15 14.51 -8.26
N GLY A 104 13.68 14.93 -7.11
CA GLY A 104 13.35 16.25 -6.52
C GLY A 104 11.86 16.52 -6.25
N GLY A 105 11.05 15.47 -6.02
CA GLY A 105 9.59 15.63 -5.85
C GLY A 105 8.80 15.73 -7.17
N ALA A 106 9.43 15.44 -8.32
CA ALA A 106 8.80 15.44 -9.63
C ALA A 106 7.52 14.59 -9.67
N LYS A 107 6.56 15.03 -10.50
CA LYS A 107 5.35 14.26 -10.79
C LYS A 107 5.68 13.18 -11.82
N VAL A 108 5.68 11.94 -11.37
CA VAL A 108 5.99 10.76 -12.20
C VAL A 108 4.77 9.87 -12.30
N THR A 109 4.34 9.57 -13.52
CA THR A 109 3.24 8.63 -13.79
C THR A 109 3.68 7.51 -14.70
N LEU A 110 3.58 6.26 -14.23
CA LEU A 110 3.66 5.05 -15.02
C LEU A 110 2.26 4.72 -15.54
N LEU A 111 2.05 4.84 -16.86
CA LEU A 111 0.74 4.75 -17.51
C LEU A 111 0.69 3.55 -18.45
N ALA A 112 -0.24 2.62 -18.23
CA ALA A 112 -0.37 1.40 -19.03
C ALA A 112 -1.55 1.42 -20.04
N SER A 113 -1.91 2.60 -20.55
CA SER A 113 -2.98 2.78 -21.54
C SER A 113 -2.44 3.15 -22.93
N ASN A 114 -3.18 2.74 -23.97
CA ASN A 114 -2.95 3.12 -25.35
C ASN A 114 -3.87 4.29 -25.71
N VAL A 115 -3.30 5.43 -26.11
CA VAL A 115 -4.07 6.60 -26.54
C VAL A 115 -4.61 6.38 -27.95
N ILE A 116 -5.92 6.56 -28.13
CA ILE A 116 -6.61 6.48 -29.42
C ILE A 116 -6.66 7.89 -30.04
N ASP A 117 -6.18 8.03 -31.27
CA ASP A 117 -6.36 9.27 -32.03
C ASP A 117 -7.85 9.51 -32.31
N ASN A 118 -8.39 10.59 -31.74
CA ASN A 118 -9.78 11.00 -31.92
C ASN A 118 -10.17 11.21 -33.38
N SER A 119 -9.21 11.46 -34.28
CA SER A 119 -9.48 11.57 -35.72
C SER A 119 -10.03 10.28 -36.32
N LEU A 120 -9.75 9.12 -35.69
CA LEU A 120 -10.23 7.80 -36.08
C LEU A 120 -11.64 7.49 -35.57
N VAL A 121 -12.14 8.23 -34.58
CA VAL A 121 -13.47 8.03 -34.00
C VAL A 121 -14.53 8.61 -34.93
N LYS A 122 -15.37 7.76 -35.54
CA LYS A 122 -16.38 8.16 -36.53
C LYS A 122 -17.79 7.85 -36.04
N LYS A 123 -18.73 8.74 -36.37
CA LYS A 123 -20.16 8.50 -36.14
C LYS A 123 -20.62 7.29 -36.96
N VAL A 124 -21.36 6.37 -36.34
CA VAL A 124 -21.90 5.19 -37.02
C VAL A 124 -23.09 5.61 -37.89
N ASN A 125 -23.04 5.24 -39.18
CA ASN A 125 -24.13 5.44 -40.14
C ASN A 125 -24.64 4.12 -40.74
N ASP A 126 -24.02 3.00 -40.39
CA ASP A 126 -24.44 1.68 -40.87
C ASP A 126 -25.76 1.29 -40.20
N THR A 127 -26.82 1.20 -41.00
CA THR A 127 -28.15 0.86 -40.53
C THR A 127 -28.22 -0.54 -39.93
N ALA A 128 -27.42 -1.49 -40.41
CA ALA A 128 -27.39 -2.85 -39.86
C ALA A 128 -26.88 -2.85 -38.41
N ILE A 129 -25.93 -1.98 -38.09
CA ILE A 129 -25.43 -1.79 -36.71
C ILE A 129 -26.43 -0.98 -35.88
N LEU A 130 -26.91 0.14 -36.41
CA LEU A 130 -27.83 1.03 -35.69
C LEU A 130 -29.16 0.34 -35.34
N ASP A 131 -29.64 -0.58 -36.18
CA ASP A 131 -30.89 -1.30 -35.92
C ASP A 131 -30.78 -2.30 -34.76
N ARG A 132 -29.56 -2.78 -34.44
CA ARG A 132 -29.29 -3.64 -33.27
C ARG A 132 -29.39 -2.89 -31.94
N VAL A 133 -28.89 -1.65 -31.89
CA VAL A 133 -28.92 -0.82 -30.66
C VAL A 133 -30.35 -0.50 -30.26
N VAL A 134 -30.77 -0.84 -29.05
CA VAL A 134 -32.20 -0.82 -28.71
C VAL A 134 -32.74 0.60 -28.50
N THR A 135 -31.97 1.52 -27.94
CA THR A 135 -32.45 2.88 -27.66
C THR A 135 -32.21 3.82 -28.84
N LYS A 136 -33.23 4.62 -29.19
CA LYS A 136 -33.13 5.59 -30.30
C LYS A 136 -32.07 6.67 -30.02
N GLU A 137 -31.90 7.03 -28.75
CA GLU A 137 -30.95 8.06 -28.34
C GLU A 137 -29.51 7.59 -28.55
N ALA A 138 -29.17 6.37 -28.11
CA ALA A 138 -27.85 5.80 -28.34
C ALA A 138 -27.54 5.68 -29.83
N ARG A 139 -28.50 5.26 -30.68
CA ARG A 139 -28.30 5.24 -32.15
C ARG A 139 -27.84 6.58 -32.72
N ASN A 140 -28.38 7.69 -32.22
CA ASN A 140 -28.02 9.02 -32.71
C ASN A 140 -26.64 9.48 -32.24
N ASN A 141 -26.09 8.84 -31.22
CA ASN A 141 -24.87 9.22 -30.52
C ASN A 141 -23.85 8.06 -30.47
N LEU A 142 -23.99 7.09 -31.36
CA LEU A 142 -23.09 5.96 -31.47
C LEU A 142 -21.90 6.31 -32.38
N TYR A 143 -20.71 6.09 -31.85
CA TYR A 143 -19.46 6.26 -32.56
C TYR A 143 -18.71 4.94 -32.57
N ALA A 144 -17.83 4.78 -33.56
CA ALA A 144 -16.98 3.61 -33.68
C ALA A 144 -15.55 3.98 -34.08
N VAL A 145 -14.61 3.15 -33.68
CA VAL A 145 -13.21 3.19 -34.08
C VAL A 145 -12.73 1.78 -34.40
N ASN A 146 -12.04 1.64 -35.52
CA ASN A 146 -11.31 0.42 -35.83
C ASN A 146 -10.00 0.44 -35.05
N MET A 147 -9.90 -0.42 -34.05
CA MET A 147 -8.77 -0.44 -33.11
C MET A 147 -7.44 -0.76 -33.81
N LYS A 148 -7.48 -1.52 -34.91
CA LYS A 148 -6.28 -1.83 -35.71
C LYS A 148 -5.71 -0.59 -36.39
N ASP A 149 -6.56 0.34 -36.81
CA ASP A 149 -6.14 1.63 -37.39
C ASP A 149 -5.53 2.55 -36.32
N ALA A 150 -5.89 2.34 -35.04
CA ALA A 150 -5.28 2.99 -33.89
C ALA A 150 -3.99 2.30 -33.40
N GLY A 151 -3.49 1.28 -34.11
CA GLY A 151 -2.29 0.53 -33.75
C GLY A 151 -2.50 -0.53 -32.66
N ILE A 152 -3.75 -0.78 -32.25
CA ILE A 152 -4.10 -1.74 -31.20
C ILE A 152 -4.58 -3.03 -31.89
N THR A 153 -3.81 -4.11 -31.76
CA THR A 153 -4.13 -5.42 -32.37
C THR A 153 -4.46 -6.50 -31.35
N GLU A 154 -4.15 -6.27 -30.08
CA GLU A 154 -4.49 -7.15 -28.96
C GLU A 154 -5.67 -6.53 -28.20
N PHE A 155 -6.80 -7.24 -28.15
CA PHE A 155 -8.05 -6.71 -27.58
C PHE A 155 -8.35 -7.21 -26.18
N GLY A 156 -7.55 -8.15 -25.67
CA GLY A 156 -7.82 -8.89 -24.44
C GLY A 156 -9.12 -9.71 -24.49
N SER A 157 -9.49 -10.29 -23.36
CA SER A 157 -10.69 -11.13 -23.21
C SER A 157 -11.46 -10.75 -21.94
N ILE A 158 -12.72 -11.19 -21.86
CA ILE A 158 -13.50 -11.11 -20.63
C ILE A 158 -13.37 -12.45 -19.92
N GLY A 159 -12.79 -12.43 -18.73
CA GLY A 159 -12.49 -13.62 -17.94
C GLY A 159 -13.62 -14.02 -17.00
N MET A 160 -13.81 -15.33 -16.80
CA MET A 160 -14.64 -15.83 -15.70
C MET A 160 -14.01 -15.53 -14.35
N ARG A 161 -14.80 -15.12 -13.38
CA ARG A 161 -14.34 -14.67 -12.05
C ARG A 161 -15.43 -14.81 -11.01
N GLY A 162 -15.05 -14.59 -9.75
CA GLY A 162 -15.93 -14.69 -8.59
C GLY A 162 -15.58 -15.88 -7.72
N MET A 163 -16.44 -16.21 -6.77
CA MET A 163 -16.14 -17.22 -5.76
C MET A 163 -15.85 -18.59 -6.39
N GLY A 164 -14.74 -19.21 -5.99
CA GLY A 164 -14.32 -20.53 -6.48
C GLY A 164 -13.63 -20.54 -7.86
N TYR A 165 -13.59 -19.41 -8.58
CA TYR A 165 -12.88 -19.28 -9.84
C TYR A 165 -11.42 -18.84 -9.65
N PRO A 166 -10.49 -19.27 -10.52
CA PRO A 166 -9.11 -18.80 -10.47
C PRO A 166 -9.03 -17.32 -10.82
N ALA A 167 -8.00 -16.65 -10.31
CA ALA A 167 -7.64 -15.31 -10.76
C ALA A 167 -7.24 -15.34 -12.25
N VAL A 168 -7.83 -14.44 -13.03
CA VAL A 168 -7.53 -14.23 -14.45
C VAL A 168 -7.30 -12.73 -14.66
N PRO A 169 -6.58 -12.31 -15.72
CA PRO A 169 -6.45 -10.90 -16.05
C PRO A 169 -7.81 -10.20 -16.07
N ASN A 170 -7.88 -8.98 -15.55
CA ASN A 170 -9.11 -8.20 -15.62
C ASN A 170 -9.46 -7.83 -17.06
N ASP A 171 -10.73 -7.50 -17.26
CA ASP A 171 -11.23 -7.12 -18.58
C ASP A 171 -10.51 -5.87 -19.10
N PRO A 172 -10.33 -5.74 -20.43
CA PRO A 172 -9.90 -4.50 -21.05
C PRO A 172 -10.77 -3.31 -20.64
N GLN A 173 -10.16 -2.14 -20.54
CA GLN A 173 -10.85 -0.93 -20.08
C GLN A 173 -10.77 0.17 -21.12
N LEU A 174 -11.87 0.92 -21.27
CA LEU A 174 -11.92 2.15 -22.03
C LEU A 174 -11.99 3.32 -21.04
N LEU A 175 -11.17 4.34 -21.25
CA LEU A 175 -11.21 5.58 -20.49
C LEU A 175 -11.42 6.77 -21.42
N ILE A 176 -12.16 7.76 -20.95
CA ILE A 176 -12.35 9.05 -21.62
C ILE A 176 -12.04 10.15 -20.62
N ASP A 177 -11.07 11.02 -20.93
CA ASP A 177 -10.54 12.04 -20.00
C ASP A 177 -10.09 11.46 -18.64
N GLY A 178 -9.51 10.25 -18.67
CA GLY A 178 -9.07 9.54 -17.46
C GLY A 178 -10.19 8.88 -16.66
N GLU A 179 -11.46 9.02 -17.07
CA GLU A 179 -12.61 8.37 -16.43
C GLU A 179 -12.94 7.05 -17.12
N ARG A 180 -13.09 5.98 -16.33
CA ARG A 180 -13.47 4.66 -16.84
C ARG A 180 -14.89 4.65 -17.42
N GLN A 181 -15.02 4.04 -18.58
CA GLN A 181 -16.26 3.85 -19.31
C GLN A 181 -16.84 2.44 -19.03
N THR A 182 -18.16 2.30 -19.14
CA THR A 182 -18.87 1.09 -18.73
C THR A 182 -19.03 0.14 -19.91
N LEU A 183 -18.65 -1.14 -19.75
CA LEU A 183 -19.05 -2.16 -20.73
C LEU A 183 -20.58 -2.18 -20.79
N ALA A 184 -21.14 -2.04 -21.99
CA ALA A 184 -22.58 -1.96 -22.21
C ALA A 184 -23.29 -3.12 -21.51
N ARG A 185 -24.24 -2.79 -20.64
CA ARG A 185 -24.90 -3.75 -19.76
C ARG A 185 -26.41 -3.56 -19.74
N TYR A 186 -27.12 -4.60 -19.33
CA TYR A 186 -28.55 -4.51 -19.09
C TYR A 186 -28.97 -5.29 -17.83
N PRO A 187 -29.72 -4.65 -16.91
CA PRO A 187 -30.06 -3.23 -16.88
C PRO A 187 -28.84 -2.33 -16.68
N ASP A 188 -28.98 -1.07 -17.05
CA ASP A 188 -27.95 -0.03 -17.04
C ASP A 188 -27.29 0.16 -15.66
N ASP A 189 -28.09 0.28 -14.60
CA ASP A 189 -27.65 0.48 -13.20
C ASP A 189 -28.56 -0.28 -12.21
N ASP A 190 -29.05 -1.44 -12.63
CA ASP A 190 -29.92 -2.31 -11.83
C ASP A 190 -29.71 -3.78 -12.20
N TYR A 191 -30.40 -4.69 -11.53
CA TYR A 191 -30.36 -6.12 -11.75
C TYR A 191 -31.70 -6.66 -12.27
N LEU A 192 -31.63 -7.69 -13.11
CA LEU A 192 -32.73 -8.63 -13.32
C LEU A 192 -32.80 -9.63 -12.17
N ASN A 193 -33.91 -10.34 -12.09
CA ASN A 193 -34.08 -11.48 -11.20
C ASN A 193 -34.16 -12.81 -11.97
N VAL A 194 -33.66 -13.87 -11.34
CA VAL A 194 -33.90 -15.25 -11.75
C VAL A 194 -35.36 -15.59 -11.46
N ASP A 195 -36.21 -15.53 -12.47
CA ASP A 195 -37.65 -15.84 -12.35
C ASP A 195 -37.92 -17.36 -12.34
N GLU A 196 -37.07 -18.13 -13.03
CA GLU A 196 -37.18 -19.59 -13.10
C GLU A 196 -35.81 -20.23 -13.26
N VAL A 197 -35.57 -21.29 -12.48
CA VAL A 197 -34.42 -22.20 -12.68
C VAL A 197 -34.91 -23.38 -13.51
N ILE A 198 -34.48 -23.45 -14.78
CA ILE A 198 -34.85 -24.51 -15.73
C ILE A 198 -34.00 -25.76 -15.48
N ASP A 199 -32.69 -25.55 -15.26
CA ASP A 199 -31.73 -26.59 -14.88
C ASP A 199 -30.75 -25.98 -13.88
N PRO A 200 -30.77 -26.39 -12.60
CA PRO A 200 -29.82 -25.90 -11.60
C PRO A 200 -28.39 -26.43 -11.83
N SER A 201 -28.23 -27.48 -12.65
CA SER A 201 -27.00 -28.23 -12.84
C SER A 201 -26.40 -28.76 -11.52
N VAL A 202 -25.07 -28.72 -11.38
CA VAL A 202 -24.31 -29.19 -10.23
C VAL A 202 -24.04 -28.02 -9.28
N ASP A 203 -24.25 -28.24 -7.99
CA ASP A 203 -23.65 -27.43 -6.91
C ASP A 203 -22.28 -28.03 -6.57
N PRO A 204 -21.16 -27.37 -6.94
CA PRO A 204 -19.81 -27.86 -6.67
C PRO A 204 -19.54 -28.10 -5.18
N ARG A 205 -20.13 -27.30 -4.27
CA ARG A 205 -19.91 -27.44 -2.82
C ARG A 205 -20.42 -28.78 -2.28
N ASN A 206 -21.44 -29.35 -2.90
CA ASN A 206 -22.00 -30.65 -2.51
C ASN A 206 -21.33 -31.83 -3.21
N GLN A 207 -20.25 -31.59 -3.95
CA GLN A 207 -19.46 -32.63 -4.61
C GLN A 207 -18.19 -32.92 -3.82
N LYS A 208 -17.60 -34.09 -4.07
CA LYS A 208 -16.29 -34.45 -3.51
C LYS A 208 -15.18 -33.47 -3.94
N ASP A 209 -15.34 -32.85 -5.09
CA ASP A 209 -14.41 -31.85 -5.62
C ASP A 209 -15.16 -30.54 -5.81
N SER A 210 -14.83 -29.53 -5.02
CA SER A 210 -15.51 -28.24 -5.04
C SER A 210 -14.92 -27.27 -6.08
N ASN A 211 -13.91 -27.69 -6.85
CA ASN A 211 -13.31 -26.85 -7.88
C ASN A 211 -14.24 -26.68 -9.08
N VAL A 212 -14.79 -25.48 -9.24
CA VAL A 212 -15.74 -25.13 -10.32
C VAL A 212 -15.19 -25.42 -11.71
N MET A 213 -13.86 -25.34 -11.91
CA MET A 213 -13.21 -25.56 -13.20
C MET A 213 -13.32 -27.00 -13.70
N ASN A 214 -13.58 -27.96 -12.81
CA ASN A 214 -13.75 -29.38 -13.16
C ASN A 214 -15.16 -29.70 -13.70
N TYR A 215 -16.05 -28.70 -13.76
CA TYR A 215 -17.45 -28.85 -14.18
C TYR A 215 -17.75 -28.15 -15.51
N LYS A 216 -16.76 -28.03 -16.40
CA LYS A 216 -16.96 -27.52 -17.76
C LYS A 216 -18.08 -28.27 -18.49
N GLY A 217 -19.01 -27.53 -19.10
CA GLY A 217 -20.18 -28.08 -19.79
C GLY A 217 -21.32 -28.49 -18.85
N LYS A 218 -21.19 -28.20 -17.55
CA LYS A 218 -22.23 -28.41 -16.53
C LYS A 218 -22.63 -27.08 -15.90
N GLY A 219 -22.81 -26.04 -16.71
CA GLY A 219 -23.41 -24.80 -16.25
C GLY A 219 -24.92 -24.90 -16.04
N PHE A 220 -25.50 -23.89 -15.39
CA PHE A 220 -26.94 -23.84 -15.11
C PHE A 220 -27.71 -23.24 -16.28
N THR A 221 -29.03 -23.46 -16.27
CA THR A 221 -29.98 -22.79 -17.16
C THR A 221 -31.07 -22.09 -16.36
N ILE A 222 -31.20 -20.79 -16.56
CA ILE A 222 -32.19 -19.92 -15.91
C ILE A 222 -33.05 -19.18 -16.94
N ARG A 223 -34.08 -18.48 -16.45
CA ARG A 223 -34.89 -17.56 -17.25
C ARG A 223 -35.19 -16.30 -16.45
N SER A 224 -35.17 -15.18 -17.14
CA SER A 224 -35.86 -13.95 -16.77
C SER A 224 -36.99 -13.69 -17.78
N THR A 225 -38.10 -13.16 -17.28
CA THR A 225 -39.31 -12.82 -18.03
C THR A 225 -39.22 -11.45 -18.69
N ASP A 226 -38.11 -10.74 -18.53
CA ASP A 226 -37.91 -9.44 -19.14
C ASP A 226 -37.95 -9.53 -20.68
N ALA A 227 -38.87 -8.78 -21.28
CA ALA A 227 -39.11 -8.79 -22.72
C ALA A 227 -37.96 -8.16 -23.53
N ARG A 228 -37.07 -7.39 -22.89
CA ARG A 228 -35.89 -6.77 -23.51
C ARG A 228 -34.97 -7.82 -24.12
N ILE A 229 -34.80 -8.96 -23.44
CA ILE A 229 -33.89 -10.05 -23.83
C ILE A 229 -34.17 -10.52 -25.26
N SER A 230 -35.44 -10.57 -25.69
CA SER A 230 -35.81 -11.00 -27.05
C SER A 230 -35.30 -10.11 -28.19
N LYS A 231 -34.70 -8.96 -27.89
CA LYS A 231 -34.10 -8.05 -28.88
C LYS A 231 -32.66 -8.42 -29.25
N TRP A 232 -32.00 -9.34 -28.54
CA TRP A 232 -30.57 -9.62 -28.67
C TRP A 232 -30.24 -10.79 -29.61
N LYS A 233 -31.02 -10.97 -30.68
CA LYS A 233 -30.90 -12.16 -31.56
C LYS A 233 -29.57 -12.25 -32.31
N GLU A 234 -28.90 -11.13 -32.48
CA GLU A 234 -27.60 -11.00 -33.16
C GLU A 234 -26.45 -10.80 -32.17
N ALA A 235 -26.72 -10.81 -30.86
CA ALA A 235 -25.69 -10.68 -29.85
C ALA A 235 -24.79 -11.91 -29.82
N ASN A 236 -23.49 -11.68 -29.70
CA ASN A 236 -22.44 -12.65 -29.53
C ASN A 236 -21.55 -12.24 -28.34
N ASP A 237 -20.72 -13.16 -27.84
CA ASP A 237 -19.83 -12.90 -26.69
C ASP A 237 -20.56 -12.31 -25.46
N VAL A 238 -21.75 -12.82 -25.14
CA VAL A 238 -22.58 -12.31 -24.05
C VAL A 238 -22.13 -12.88 -22.71
N HIS A 239 -21.91 -12.01 -21.73
CA HIS A 239 -21.53 -12.40 -20.38
C HIS A 239 -22.63 -12.03 -19.37
N ILE A 240 -22.65 -12.76 -18.26
CA ILE A 240 -23.57 -12.58 -17.14
C ILE A 240 -22.77 -12.40 -15.85
N PHE A 241 -23.14 -11.40 -15.06
CA PHE A 241 -22.69 -11.24 -13.67
C PHE A 241 -23.89 -11.44 -12.76
N GLY A 242 -23.73 -12.16 -11.65
CA GLY A 242 -24.81 -12.28 -10.68
C GLY A 242 -24.45 -12.95 -9.37
N TYR A 243 -25.36 -12.81 -8.41
CA TYR A 243 -25.36 -13.46 -7.10
C TYR A 243 -26.35 -14.61 -7.12
N PHE A 244 -25.95 -15.74 -7.69
CA PHE A 244 -26.88 -16.79 -8.14
C PHE A 244 -27.51 -17.62 -7.03
N MET A 245 -26.92 -17.66 -5.84
CA MET A 245 -27.46 -18.41 -4.68
C MET A 245 -27.40 -17.57 -3.40
N HIS A 246 -26.29 -16.88 -3.20
CA HIS A 246 -25.96 -16.17 -1.99
C HIS A 246 -25.42 -14.78 -2.33
N ASP A 247 -25.78 -13.78 -1.54
CA ASP A 247 -25.42 -12.37 -1.82
C ASP A 247 -23.94 -12.04 -1.51
N TRP A 248 -23.19 -13.01 -0.96
CA TRP A 248 -21.74 -12.94 -0.74
C TRP A 248 -20.93 -13.72 -1.79
N ALA A 249 -21.59 -14.33 -2.78
CA ALA A 249 -20.97 -15.21 -3.75
C ALA A 249 -21.39 -14.84 -5.18
N GLU A 250 -20.71 -13.86 -5.74
CA GLU A 250 -20.83 -13.46 -7.13
C GLU A 250 -20.12 -14.43 -8.07
N ALA A 251 -20.58 -14.47 -9.32
CA ALA A 251 -19.84 -15.04 -10.43
C ALA A 251 -20.05 -14.22 -11.70
N THR A 252 -18.98 -14.09 -12.49
CA THR A 252 -19.01 -13.63 -13.88
C THR A 252 -18.78 -14.82 -14.80
N LEU A 253 -19.70 -15.07 -15.71
CA LEU A 253 -19.70 -16.23 -16.59
C LEU A 253 -20.04 -15.83 -18.02
N SER A 254 -19.51 -16.55 -19.00
CA SER A 254 -20.05 -16.49 -20.37
C SER A 254 -21.38 -17.22 -20.44
N CYS A 255 -22.31 -16.71 -21.23
CA CYS A 255 -23.63 -17.29 -21.38
C CYS A 255 -24.13 -17.30 -22.82
N THR A 256 -25.14 -18.13 -23.09
CA THR A 256 -25.87 -18.18 -24.35
C THR A 256 -27.35 -18.00 -24.08
N ILE A 257 -28.06 -17.43 -25.06
CA ILE A 257 -29.50 -17.18 -24.96
C ILE A 257 -30.22 -17.97 -26.05
N ASN A 258 -31.11 -18.87 -25.65
CA ASN A 258 -31.93 -19.66 -26.55
C ASN A 258 -33.31 -19.00 -26.72
N PHE A 259 -33.46 -18.22 -27.79
CA PHE A 259 -34.69 -17.51 -28.12
C PHE A 259 -35.88 -18.43 -28.43
N ASP A 260 -35.63 -19.60 -29.03
CA ASP A 260 -36.68 -20.59 -29.33
C ASP A 260 -37.23 -21.26 -28.06
N LYS A 261 -36.47 -21.22 -26.95
CA LYS A 261 -36.85 -21.76 -25.64
C LYS A 261 -37.26 -20.68 -24.65
N LYS A 262 -37.95 -19.64 -25.13
CA LYS A 262 -38.42 -18.49 -24.33
C LYS A 262 -37.25 -17.82 -23.60
N ASN A 263 -36.22 -17.43 -24.36
CA ASN A 263 -35.02 -16.76 -23.86
C ASN A 263 -34.32 -17.53 -22.71
N ALA A 264 -34.20 -18.86 -22.80
CA ALA A 264 -33.49 -19.63 -21.79
C ALA A 264 -31.99 -19.25 -21.81
N ILE A 265 -31.43 -18.94 -20.65
CA ILE A 265 -30.05 -18.47 -20.50
C ILE A 265 -29.22 -19.60 -19.92
N SER A 266 -28.20 -20.05 -20.64
CA SER A 266 -27.34 -21.17 -20.23
C SER A 266 -25.88 -20.73 -20.10
N THR A 267 -25.22 -21.12 -19.01
CA THR A 267 -23.78 -20.92 -18.80
C THR A 267 -23.00 -22.19 -19.16
N GLU A 268 -21.69 -22.06 -19.39
CA GLU A 268 -20.82 -23.23 -19.61
C GLU A 268 -20.37 -23.88 -18.29
N TYR A 269 -20.25 -23.09 -17.22
CA TYR A 269 -19.80 -23.50 -15.90
C TYR A 269 -20.84 -23.17 -14.81
N PRO A 270 -20.88 -23.93 -13.70
CA PRO A 270 -21.77 -23.64 -12.58
C PRO A 270 -21.22 -22.49 -11.72
N SER A 271 -22.08 -21.81 -10.98
CA SER A 271 -21.67 -20.98 -9.84
C SER A 271 -21.24 -21.86 -8.66
N HIS A 272 -20.40 -21.33 -7.75
CA HIS A 272 -19.81 -22.10 -6.66
C HIS A 272 -20.82 -22.74 -5.69
N TYR A 273 -21.96 -22.07 -5.45
CA TYR A 273 -23.05 -22.55 -4.59
C TYR A 273 -24.31 -22.95 -5.37
N GLY A 274 -24.21 -23.14 -6.69
CA GLY A 274 -25.37 -23.35 -7.54
C GLY A 274 -26.24 -22.10 -7.71
N VAL A 275 -27.50 -22.29 -8.09
CA VAL A 275 -28.43 -21.21 -8.47
C VAL A 275 -29.83 -21.43 -7.89
N THR A 276 -30.53 -20.34 -7.55
CA THR A 276 -31.94 -20.36 -7.13
C THR A 276 -32.72 -19.16 -7.68
N THR A 277 -34.05 -19.16 -7.52
CA THR A 277 -34.93 -18.05 -7.93
C THR A 277 -34.80 -16.85 -7.00
N ASP A 278 -35.33 -15.68 -7.42
CA ASP A 278 -35.28 -14.41 -6.68
C ASP A 278 -33.85 -13.92 -6.41
N ARG A 279 -32.95 -14.24 -7.36
CA ARG A 279 -31.54 -13.90 -7.31
C ARG A 279 -31.17 -12.90 -8.39
N ARG A 280 -30.33 -11.93 -8.02
CA ARG A 280 -30.03 -10.76 -8.85
C ARG A 280 -28.87 -11.00 -9.81
N PHE A 281 -29.02 -10.61 -11.07
CA PHE A 281 -27.99 -10.70 -12.11
C PHE A 281 -28.18 -9.64 -13.20
N TYR A 282 -27.16 -9.40 -14.02
CA TYR A 282 -27.26 -8.57 -15.23
C TYR A 282 -26.41 -9.15 -16.37
N PHE A 283 -26.72 -8.77 -17.60
CA PHE A 283 -25.91 -9.07 -18.77
C PHE A 283 -24.96 -7.92 -19.09
N PHE A 284 -23.81 -8.21 -19.68
CA PHE A 284 -22.90 -7.18 -20.17
C PHE A 284 -22.13 -7.65 -21.41
N ASN A 285 -21.40 -6.70 -22.02
CA ASN A 285 -20.71 -6.85 -23.31
C ASN A 285 -21.68 -7.06 -24.48
N LEU A 286 -22.69 -6.19 -24.58
CA LEU A 286 -23.75 -6.26 -25.60
C LEU A 286 -23.81 -4.95 -26.41
N LEU A 287 -23.59 -5.03 -27.72
CA LEU A 287 -23.78 -3.87 -28.62
C LEU A 287 -25.23 -3.34 -28.56
N GLU A 288 -26.17 -4.27 -28.50
CA GLU A 288 -27.61 -4.00 -28.46
C GLU A 288 -28.02 -3.11 -27.28
N GLU A 289 -27.28 -3.20 -26.17
CA GLU A 289 -27.57 -2.50 -24.93
C GLU A 289 -26.59 -1.36 -24.66
N ILE A 290 -25.92 -0.83 -25.70
CA ILE A 290 -25.41 0.54 -25.61
C ILE A 290 -26.63 1.46 -25.49
N SER A 291 -26.81 2.02 -24.30
CA SER A 291 -28.06 2.58 -23.81
C SER A 291 -27.85 3.96 -23.19
N MET A 292 -26.72 4.16 -22.50
CA MET A 292 -26.34 5.39 -21.80
C MET A 292 -25.01 5.99 -22.27
N PRO A 293 -24.80 7.31 -22.09
CA PRO A 293 -23.51 7.94 -22.36
C PRO A 293 -22.37 7.24 -21.62
N GLY A 294 -21.27 6.99 -22.34
CA GLY A 294 -20.09 6.31 -21.79
C GLY A 294 -20.18 4.79 -21.78
N GLU A 295 -21.25 4.18 -22.30
CA GLU A 295 -21.27 2.75 -22.55
C GLU A 295 -20.54 2.37 -23.84
N TRP A 296 -19.84 1.25 -23.81
CA TRP A 296 -19.06 0.76 -24.94
C TRP A 296 -19.13 -0.77 -25.12
N TYR A 297 -18.85 -1.20 -26.34
CA TYR A 297 -18.76 -2.60 -26.76
C TYR A 297 -17.61 -2.76 -27.75
N LEU A 298 -16.86 -3.86 -27.68
CA LEU A 298 -15.81 -4.19 -28.64
C LEU A 298 -16.14 -5.50 -29.34
N ASP A 299 -16.36 -5.43 -30.65
CA ASP A 299 -16.36 -6.63 -31.48
C ASP A 299 -14.91 -7.11 -31.64
N ARG A 300 -14.54 -8.13 -30.86
CA ARG A 300 -13.18 -8.67 -30.83
C ARG A 300 -12.81 -9.45 -32.10
N GLU A 301 -13.78 -9.93 -32.86
CA GLU A 301 -13.49 -10.62 -34.13
C GLU A 301 -13.02 -9.63 -35.19
N THR A 302 -13.70 -8.49 -35.29
CA THR A 302 -13.38 -7.45 -36.29
C THR A 302 -12.36 -6.44 -35.80
N GLY A 303 -12.34 -6.16 -34.49
CA GLY A 303 -11.58 -5.07 -33.87
C GLY A 303 -12.31 -3.73 -33.86
N MET A 304 -13.64 -3.74 -33.98
CA MET A 304 -14.46 -2.53 -33.99
C MET A 304 -14.97 -2.20 -32.59
N LEU A 305 -14.49 -1.09 -32.03
CA LEU A 305 -14.98 -0.54 -30.77
C LEU A 305 -16.15 0.42 -31.06
N TYR A 306 -17.25 0.26 -30.34
CA TYR A 306 -18.44 1.09 -30.39
C TYR A 306 -18.64 1.78 -29.04
N VAL A 307 -19.00 3.05 -29.03
CA VAL A 307 -19.17 3.85 -27.81
C VAL A 307 -20.25 4.91 -27.97
N TYR A 308 -21.07 5.11 -26.94
CA TYR A 308 -22.02 6.21 -26.86
C TYR A 308 -21.32 7.47 -26.33
N LEU A 309 -21.18 8.48 -27.20
CA LEU A 309 -20.62 9.79 -26.86
C LEU A 309 -21.65 10.92 -26.93
N THR A 310 -21.74 11.73 -25.88
CA THR A 310 -22.59 12.95 -25.83
C THR A 310 -21.81 14.24 -26.04
N SER A 311 -20.48 14.17 -26.05
CA SER A 311 -19.58 15.32 -26.13
C SER A 311 -18.70 15.24 -27.38
N ASP A 312 -18.26 16.41 -27.84
CA ASP A 312 -17.26 16.53 -28.88
C ASP A 312 -15.92 15.92 -28.44
N MET A 313 -15.47 14.85 -29.13
CA MET A 313 -14.22 14.16 -28.83
C MET A 313 -12.98 14.93 -29.24
N THR A 314 -13.09 16.00 -30.04
CA THR A 314 -11.90 16.76 -30.50
C THR A 314 -11.08 17.38 -29.36
N LYS A 315 -11.63 17.44 -28.15
CA LYS A 315 -10.99 18.00 -26.94
C LYS A 315 -10.78 16.99 -25.81
N LYS A 316 -11.05 15.70 -26.04
CA LYS A 316 -11.00 14.67 -24.99
C LYS A 316 -9.86 13.69 -25.23
N SER A 317 -9.34 13.02 -24.20
CA SER A 317 -8.52 11.81 -24.41
C SER A 317 -9.42 10.59 -24.50
N MET A 318 -9.08 9.63 -25.37
CA MET A 318 -9.66 8.30 -25.36
C MET A 318 -8.52 7.29 -25.24
N GLU A 319 -8.65 6.38 -24.28
CA GLU A 319 -7.57 5.47 -23.89
C GLU A 319 -8.11 4.05 -23.77
N PHE A 320 -7.36 3.08 -24.28
CA PHE A 320 -7.71 1.67 -24.19
C PHE A 320 -6.59 0.86 -23.51
N VAL A 321 -6.99 0.09 -22.51
CA VAL A 321 -6.08 -0.60 -21.59
C VAL A 321 -6.05 -2.09 -21.88
N THR A 322 -4.85 -2.61 -22.09
CA THR A 322 -4.60 -4.03 -22.39
C THR A 322 -3.45 -4.63 -21.59
N PHE A 323 -2.65 -3.82 -20.89
CA PHE A 323 -1.49 -4.29 -20.13
C PHE A 323 -1.91 -5.12 -18.92
N SER A 324 -1.57 -6.41 -18.94
CA SER A 324 -2.11 -7.45 -18.04
C SER A 324 -1.03 -8.14 -17.20
N THR A 325 0.04 -7.41 -16.89
CA THR A 325 1.10 -7.84 -15.97
C THR A 325 1.37 -6.75 -14.93
N PRO A 326 2.06 -7.04 -13.82
CA PRO A 326 2.42 -6.02 -12.85
C PRO A 326 3.30 -4.91 -13.44
N PHE A 327 3.25 -3.69 -12.91
CA PHE A 327 4.14 -2.61 -13.33
C PHE A 327 5.57 -2.85 -12.83
N ILE A 328 5.69 -3.22 -11.56
CA ILE A 328 6.97 -3.47 -10.91
C ILE A 328 6.91 -4.82 -10.18
N THR A 329 7.92 -5.65 -10.35
CA THR A 329 8.09 -6.88 -9.57
C THR A 329 9.42 -6.83 -8.82
N VAL A 330 9.39 -7.17 -7.53
CA VAL A 330 10.55 -7.24 -6.66
C VAL A 330 10.65 -8.65 -6.11
N ASN A 331 11.67 -9.38 -6.53
CA ASN A 331 11.84 -10.79 -6.20
C ASN A 331 13.20 -11.04 -5.56
N LYS A 332 13.23 -11.83 -4.49
CA LYS A 332 14.48 -12.30 -3.84
C LYS A 332 15.47 -11.18 -3.54
N SER A 333 14.95 -10.02 -3.17
CA SER A 333 15.71 -8.78 -3.03
C SER A 333 15.66 -8.24 -1.61
N GLU A 334 16.62 -7.40 -1.25
CA GLU A 334 16.77 -6.87 0.10
C GLU A 334 17.01 -5.36 0.08
N ASN A 335 16.43 -4.61 1.02
CA ASN A 335 16.63 -3.15 1.15
C ASN A 335 16.24 -2.40 -0.15
N ILE A 336 14.99 -2.57 -0.60
CA ILE A 336 14.48 -1.95 -1.82
C ILE A 336 13.52 -0.83 -1.46
N THR A 337 13.67 0.35 -2.07
CA THR A 337 12.74 1.48 -1.88
C THR A 337 12.09 1.86 -3.20
N ILE A 338 10.76 2.00 -3.21
CA ILE A 338 9.97 2.55 -4.32
C ILE A 338 9.23 3.78 -3.76
N GLN A 339 9.53 4.96 -4.27
CA GLN A 339 9.06 6.22 -3.70
C GLN A 339 8.50 7.21 -4.73
N GLY A 340 7.37 7.84 -4.43
CA GLY A 340 6.91 9.03 -5.15
C GLY A 340 6.43 8.77 -6.58
N VAL A 341 5.95 7.55 -6.86
CA VAL A 341 5.51 7.12 -8.20
C VAL A 341 4.00 6.99 -8.25
N THR A 342 3.39 7.50 -9.33
CA THR A 342 1.98 7.21 -9.66
C THR A 342 1.91 6.03 -10.63
N ILE A 343 1.14 5.00 -10.30
CA ILE A 343 0.88 3.81 -11.12
C ILE A 343 -0.59 3.85 -11.57
N GLN A 344 -0.81 3.80 -12.88
CA GLN A 344 -2.14 4.08 -13.45
C GLN A 344 -2.55 3.16 -14.62
N ASN A 345 -3.83 2.75 -14.61
CA ASN A 345 -4.52 2.04 -15.69
C ASN A 345 -4.00 0.63 -16.04
N GLY A 346 -3.50 -0.18 -15.10
CA GLY A 346 -3.14 -1.59 -15.41
C GLY A 346 -4.30 -2.57 -15.24
N LEU A 347 -4.29 -3.71 -15.95
CA LEU A 347 -5.27 -4.78 -15.79
C LEU A 347 -4.91 -5.81 -14.69
N ASP A 348 -3.66 -5.85 -14.26
CA ASP A 348 -3.16 -6.75 -13.21
C ASP A 348 -2.76 -5.94 -11.97
N TYR A 349 -1.83 -6.45 -11.16
CA TYR A 349 -1.31 -5.79 -9.98
C TYR A 349 -0.54 -4.50 -10.31
N GLY A 350 -0.44 -3.60 -9.33
CA GLY A 350 0.52 -2.49 -9.41
C GLY A 350 1.93 -2.99 -9.19
N ILE A 351 2.19 -3.51 -7.98
CA ILE A 351 3.51 -4.01 -7.56
C ILE A 351 3.38 -5.42 -6.96
N THR A 352 4.30 -6.33 -7.30
CA THR A 352 4.49 -7.58 -6.54
C THR A 352 5.84 -7.60 -5.83
N ILE A 353 5.86 -8.13 -4.61
CA ILE A 353 7.03 -8.27 -3.76
C ILE A 353 7.05 -9.71 -3.25
N ASP A 354 8.03 -10.49 -3.68
CA ASP A 354 8.10 -11.93 -3.47
C ASP A 354 9.45 -12.34 -2.89
N GLU A 355 9.44 -13.22 -1.88
CA GLU A 355 10.65 -13.80 -1.27
C GLU A 355 11.71 -12.75 -0.86
N SER A 356 11.26 -11.56 -0.44
CA SER A 356 12.12 -10.38 -0.25
C SER A 356 12.11 -9.87 1.19
N LYS A 357 13.08 -9.01 1.53
CA LYS A 357 13.21 -8.46 2.87
C LYS A 357 13.46 -6.95 2.86
N ASN A 358 12.87 -6.21 3.80
CA ASN A 358 13.08 -4.76 3.93
C ASN A 358 12.78 -4.01 2.62
N VAL A 359 11.56 -4.19 2.11
CA VAL A 359 11.07 -3.48 0.91
C VAL A 359 10.08 -2.41 1.35
N THR A 360 10.36 -1.15 1.00
CA THR A 360 9.50 0.00 1.32
C THR A 360 8.86 0.56 0.05
N VAL A 361 7.53 0.66 0.05
CA VAL A 361 6.77 1.42 -0.94
C VAL A 361 6.17 2.63 -0.23
N LYS A 362 6.60 3.84 -0.59
CA LYS A 362 6.17 5.05 0.13
C LYS A 362 5.82 6.21 -0.79
N ASP A 363 4.87 7.05 -0.36
CA ASP A 363 4.47 8.24 -1.12
C ASP A 363 3.97 7.95 -2.55
N CYS A 364 3.48 6.73 -2.82
CA CYS A 364 3.02 6.31 -4.14
C CYS A 364 1.51 6.48 -4.29
N ASN A 365 1.06 6.70 -5.53
CA ASN A 365 -0.36 6.77 -5.89
C ASN A 365 -0.73 5.62 -6.81
N PHE A 366 -1.80 4.90 -6.50
CA PHE A 366 -2.35 3.84 -7.34
C PHE A 366 -3.76 4.27 -7.76
N ASN A 367 -3.96 4.45 -9.06
CA ASN A 367 -5.25 4.85 -9.60
C ASN A 367 -5.67 3.95 -10.77
N GLU A 368 -6.91 3.49 -10.77
CA GLU A 368 -7.47 2.71 -11.89
C GLU A 368 -6.71 1.40 -12.22
N VAL A 369 -5.93 0.88 -11.26
CA VAL A 369 -5.34 -0.47 -11.34
C VAL A 369 -6.44 -1.49 -11.09
N CYS A 370 -6.60 -2.45 -12.00
CA CYS A 370 -7.73 -3.38 -11.95
C CYS A 370 -7.51 -4.55 -10.97
N GLY A 371 -6.27 -5.00 -10.77
CA GLY A 371 -5.91 -6.01 -9.77
C GLY A 371 -5.75 -5.42 -8.36
N ASN A 372 -5.21 -6.21 -7.43
CA ASN A 372 -4.73 -5.65 -6.15
C ASN A 372 -3.61 -4.64 -6.44
N ALA A 373 -3.55 -3.51 -5.74
CA ALA A 373 -2.47 -2.56 -5.97
C ALA A 373 -1.10 -3.13 -5.60
N ILE A 374 -0.98 -3.81 -4.46
CA ILE A 374 0.30 -4.39 -4.00
C ILE A 374 0.09 -5.81 -3.45
N MET A 375 0.96 -6.75 -3.86
CA MET A 375 1.00 -8.12 -3.36
C MET A 375 2.36 -8.38 -2.70
N ILE A 376 2.38 -8.81 -1.44
CA ILE A 376 3.58 -9.15 -0.65
C ILE A 376 3.49 -10.62 -0.22
N ARG A 377 4.43 -11.47 -0.65
CA ARG A 377 4.40 -12.92 -0.37
C ARG A 377 5.76 -13.44 0.08
N ASP A 378 5.76 -14.26 1.13
CA ASP A 378 6.97 -14.91 1.68
C ASP A 378 8.08 -13.90 2.02
N CYS A 379 7.67 -12.72 2.51
CA CYS A 379 8.55 -11.59 2.78
C CYS A 379 8.72 -11.31 4.29
N TYR A 380 9.68 -10.43 4.60
CA TYR A 380 9.94 -9.91 5.95
C TYR A 380 10.24 -8.41 5.94
N ASP A 381 9.84 -7.71 7.00
CA ASP A 381 10.16 -6.31 7.27
C ASP A 381 9.74 -5.35 6.13
N CYS A 382 8.65 -5.64 5.40
CA CYS A 382 8.17 -4.78 4.31
C CYS A 382 7.21 -3.69 4.82
N LEU A 383 7.31 -2.49 4.24
CA LEU A 383 6.51 -1.33 4.64
C LEU A 383 5.81 -0.72 3.43
N VAL A 384 4.50 -0.51 3.54
CA VAL A 384 3.73 0.36 2.63
C VAL A 384 3.27 1.56 3.44
N ASP A 385 3.76 2.75 3.12
CA ASP A 385 3.54 3.95 3.96
C ASP A 385 3.15 5.18 3.14
N TYR A 386 2.22 5.99 3.65
CA TYR A 386 1.78 7.24 2.99
C TYR A 386 1.36 7.09 1.51
N CYS A 387 0.80 5.94 1.14
CA CYS A 387 0.33 5.68 -0.22
C CYS A 387 -1.17 5.96 -0.35
N ASN A 388 -1.60 6.34 -1.56
CA ASN A 388 -3.01 6.59 -1.88
C ASN A 388 -3.51 5.59 -2.93
N PHE A 389 -4.65 4.96 -2.65
CA PHE A 389 -5.25 3.91 -3.47
C PHE A 389 -6.67 4.34 -3.86
N THR A 390 -6.88 4.66 -5.14
CA THR A 390 -8.15 5.18 -5.64
C THR A 390 -8.68 4.41 -6.84
N ASN A 391 -9.99 4.19 -6.88
CA ASN A 391 -10.69 3.67 -8.06
C ASN A 391 -10.20 2.29 -8.54
N LEU A 392 -9.75 1.43 -7.62
CA LEU A 392 -9.19 0.11 -7.99
C LEU A 392 -10.28 -0.87 -8.41
N GLY A 393 -9.93 -1.75 -9.35
CA GLY A 393 -10.81 -2.83 -9.79
C GLY A 393 -11.01 -3.90 -8.71
N ALA A 394 -9.98 -4.18 -7.90
CA ALA A 394 -9.98 -5.18 -6.85
C ALA A 394 -9.59 -4.56 -5.50
N GLY A 395 -8.69 -5.20 -4.75
CA GLY A 395 -8.27 -4.79 -3.41
C GLY A 395 -7.05 -3.86 -3.41
N GLY A 396 -6.60 -3.49 -2.22
CA GLY A 396 -5.44 -2.62 -2.03
C GLY A 396 -4.16 -3.42 -1.86
N VAL A 397 -3.76 -3.65 -0.61
CA VAL A 397 -2.51 -4.30 -0.22
C VAL A 397 -2.78 -5.69 0.36
N ASN A 398 -2.15 -6.72 -0.18
CA ASN A 398 -2.24 -8.08 0.33
C ASN A 398 -0.88 -8.53 0.87
N ILE A 399 -0.83 -8.88 2.16
CA ILE A 399 0.36 -9.34 2.88
C ILE A 399 0.17 -10.79 3.29
N ASN A 400 1.03 -11.67 2.78
CA ASN A 400 1.24 -13.02 3.31
C ASN A 400 2.72 -13.15 3.71
N ALA A 401 3.02 -12.86 4.98
CA ALA A 401 4.40 -12.72 5.46
C ALA A 401 4.59 -13.34 6.86
N GLY A 402 5.79 -13.89 7.11
CA GLY A 402 6.08 -14.71 8.29
C GLY A 402 5.70 -16.18 8.11
N VAL A 403 6.10 -17.03 9.07
CA VAL A 403 5.94 -18.49 9.01
C VAL A 403 5.13 -18.97 10.21
N ARG A 404 3.96 -19.57 9.95
CA ARG A 404 3.01 -19.96 10.99
C ARG A 404 3.51 -21.14 11.81
N GLU A 405 4.09 -22.14 11.17
CA GLU A 405 4.57 -23.38 11.80
C GLU A 405 5.54 -23.07 12.95
N THR A 406 6.36 -22.03 12.81
CA THR A 406 7.35 -21.60 13.81
C THR A 406 6.95 -20.33 14.56
N LEU A 407 5.79 -19.74 14.24
CA LEU A 407 5.35 -18.41 14.70
C LEU A 407 6.40 -17.31 14.45
N THR A 408 7.18 -17.42 13.38
CA THR A 408 8.17 -16.39 13.00
C THR A 408 7.45 -15.20 12.38
N PRO A 409 7.54 -13.99 12.95
CA PRO A 409 6.83 -12.83 12.43
C PRO A 409 7.41 -12.36 11.09
N GLY A 410 6.53 -11.89 10.21
CA GLY A 410 6.87 -11.18 8.99
C GLY A 410 7.24 -9.72 9.24
N ASN A 411 6.70 -9.08 10.28
CA ASN A 411 6.88 -7.65 10.58
C ASN A 411 6.55 -6.71 9.41
N CYS A 412 5.64 -7.12 8.52
CA CYS A 412 5.22 -6.28 7.41
C CYS A 412 4.07 -5.34 7.84
N ALA A 413 4.01 -4.13 7.30
CA ALA A 413 3.03 -3.13 7.70
C ALA A 413 2.46 -2.30 6.55
N VAL A 414 1.19 -1.93 6.68
CA VAL A 414 0.51 -0.90 5.87
C VAL A 414 0.12 0.25 6.79
N THR A 415 0.74 1.40 6.61
CA THR A 415 0.57 2.56 7.47
C THR A 415 0.28 3.86 6.75
N ASN A 416 -0.47 4.76 7.38
CA ASN A 416 -0.73 6.11 6.88
C ASN A 416 -1.28 6.17 5.44
N CYS A 417 -1.96 5.11 4.99
CA CYS A 417 -2.48 5.01 3.64
C CYS A 417 -3.95 5.42 3.57
N THR A 418 -4.36 5.92 2.40
CA THR A 418 -5.77 6.21 2.09
C THR A 418 -6.27 5.24 1.02
N PHE A 419 -7.44 4.64 1.26
CA PHE A 419 -8.12 3.73 0.34
C PHE A 419 -9.52 4.26 0.05
N LYS A 420 -9.85 4.48 -1.22
CA LYS A 420 -11.15 5.01 -1.63
C LYS A 420 -11.63 4.46 -2.97
N GLY A 421 -12.85 3.90 -3.00
CA GLY A 421 -13.49 3.49 -4.26
C GLY A 421 -12.86 2.21 -4.85
N LEU A 422 -12.64 1.19 -4.03
CA LEU A 422 -12.07 -0.11 -4.46
C LEU A 422 -13.19 -1.12 -4.78
N GLN A 423 -12.81 -2.34 -5.19
CA GLN A 423 -13.73 -3.45 -5.49
C GLN A 423 -14.72 -3.14 -6.63
N ARG A 424 -14.29 -2.34 -7.62
CA ARG A 424 -15.17 -1.93 -8.71
C ARG A 424 -15.52 -3.07 -9.65
N LEU A 425 -14.57 -3.97 -9.91
CA LEU A 425 -14.68 -5.14 -10.80
C LEU A 425 -14.74 -6.46 -10.03
N LEU A 426 -13.89 -6.63 -9.01
CA LEU A 426 -13.78 -7.83 -8.19
C LEU A 426 -14.18 -7.49 -6.76
N VAL A 427 -15.25 -8.12 -6.25
CA VAL A 427 -15.88 -7.75 -4.98
C VAL A 427 -15.43 -8.67 -3.85
N ASN A 428 -15.65 -9.98 -3.99
CA ASN A 428 -15.38 -10.95 -2.94
C ASN A 428 -13.89 -11.36 -2.88
N GLY A 429 -13.32 -11.34 -1.68
CA GLY A 429 -11.94 -11.77 -1.43
C GLY A 429 -10.87 -10.69 -1.70
N TYR A 430 -11.27 -9.45 -1.96
CA TYR A 430 -10.37 -8.35 -2.34
C TYR A 430 -10.49 -7.14 -1.40
N PRO A 431 -10.08 -7.24 -0.12
CA PRO A 431 -10.17 -6.13 0.82
C PRO A 431 -9.20 -4.99 0.48
N ALA A 432 -9.37 -3.83 1.12
CA ALA A 432 -8.37 -2.77 1.06
C ALA A 432 -7.03 -3.23 1.63
N ILE A 433 -7.07 -3.99 2.74
CA ILE A 433 -5.88 -4.63 3.33
C ILE A 433 -6.19 -6.10 3.67
N TYR A 434 -5.34 -7.02 3.26
CA TYR A 434 -5.37 -8.42 3.71
C TYR A 434 -4.09 -8.76 4.47
N LEU A 435 -4.22 -9.23 5.72
CA LEU A 435 -3.11 -9.70 6.55
C LEU A 435 -3.15 -11.22 6.72
N GLN A 436 -2.10 -11.92 6.32
CA GLN A 436 -1.91 -13.36 6.47
C GLN A 436 -0.49 -13.65 6.95
N GLY A 437 -0.25 -14.84 7.52
CA GLY A 437 1.05 -15.24 8.05
C GLY A 437 1.17 -14.94 9.55
N VAL A 438 2.22 -14.25 9.99
CA VAL A 438 2.45 -13.97 11.41
C VAL A 438 2.95 -12.54 11.63
N GLY A 439 2.39 -11.80 12.59
CA GLY A 439 3.02 -10.57 13.10
C GLY A 439 3.02 -9.38 12.13
N ASN A 440 2.00 -9.24 11.28
CA ASN A 440 1.86 -8.11 10.35
C ASN A 440 0.86 -7.08 10.86
N LYS A 441 0.89 -5.86 10.28
CA LYS A 441 0.17 -4.70 10.81
C LYS A 441 -0.58 -3.91 9.76
N ALA A 442 -1.79 -3.46 10.11
CA ALA A 442 -2.51 -2.38 9.44
C ALA A 442 -2.76 -1.26 10.44
N ALA A 443 -2.12 -0.10 10.26
CA ALA A 443 -2.27 1.01 11.22
C ALA A 443 -2.39 2.41 10.62
N HIS A 444 -3.14 3.29 11.28
CA HIS A 444 -3.27 4.70 10.86
C HIS A 444 -3.75 4.87 9.40
N ASN A 445 -4.65 4.02 8.92
CA ASN A 445 -5.19 4.12 7.56
C ASN A 445 -6.56 4.79 7.55
N ASP A 446 -6.91 5.45 6.44
CA ASP A 446 -8.27 5.91 6.14
C ASP A 446 -8.86 5.05 5.02
N ILE A 447 -9.93 4.31 5.31
CA ILE A 447 -10.54 3.35 4.39
C ILE A 447 -12.01 3.68 4.20
N SER A 448 -12.40 3.99 2.96
CA SER A 448 -13.79 4.32 2.65
C SER A 448 -14.23 3.93 1.25
N ASP A 449 -15.54 4.04 1.01
CA ASP A 449 -16.16 3.81 -0.30
C ASP A 449 -15.83 2.40 -0.85
N MET A 450 -16.19 1.37 -0.07
CA MET A 450 -15.93 -0.04 -0.38
C MET A 450 -17.24 -0.80 -0.59
N LYS A 451 -17.29 -1.73 -1.56
CA LYS A 451 -18.46 -2.58 -1.78
C LYS A 451 -18.62 -3.69 -0.73
N MET A 452 -17.51 -4.18 -0.17
CA MET A 452 -17.43 -5.32 0.74
C MET A 452 -16.40 -5.05 1.85
N ILE A 453 -15.51 -6.01 2.16
CA ILE A 453 -14.61 -6.00 3.33
C ILE A 453 -13.58 -4.88 3.19
N ALA A 454 -13.30 -4.16 4.29
CA ALA A 454 -12.21 -3.18 4.35
C ALA A 454 -10.88 -3.86 4.71
N ILE A 455 -10.85 -4.60 5.82
CA ILE A 455 -9.67 -5.35 6.29
C ILE A 455 -10.05 -6.82 6.50
N ASN A 456 -9.33 -7.72 5.85
CA ASN A 456 -9.41 -9.15 6.13
C ASN A 456 -8.14 -9.58 6.86
N TYR A 457 -8.22 -10.55 7.76
CA TYR A 457 -7.02 -11.16 8.33
C TYR A 457 -7.17 -12.66 8.62
N GLY A 458 -6.03 -13.33 8.61
CA GLY A 458 -5.83 -14.68 9.10
C GLY A 458 -4.42 -14.86 9.65
N GLY A 459 -4.08 -16.08 10.06
CA GLY A 459 -2.81 -16.36 10.70
C GLY A 459 -2.71 -15.84 12.14
N ASN A 460 -1.53 -15.40 12.56
CA ASN A 460 -1.22 -15.22 13.98
C ASN A 460 -0.65 -13.85 14.29
N ASN A 461 -0.93 -13.32 15.48
CA ASN A 461 -0.31 -12.09 15.98
C ASN A 461 -0.47 -10.87 15.05
N GLN A 462 -1.54 -10.81 14.26
CA GLN A 462 -1.84 -9.63 13.43
C GLN A 462 -2.26 -8.46 14.32
N ILE A 463 -1.90 -7.23 13.92
CA ILE A 463 -2.27 -6.00 14.63
C ILE A 463 -3.04 -5.08 13.68
N ILE A 464 -4.27 -4.75 14.04
CA ILE A 464 -5.13 -3.80 13.31
C ILE A 464 -5.44 -2.64 14.27
N GLU A 465 -4.79 -1.49 14.08
CA GLU A 465 -4.86 -0.39 15.04
C GLU A 465 -4.96 1.01 14.46
N TYR A 466 -5.64 1.94 15.14
CA TYR A 466 -5.70 3.35 14.72
C TYR A 466 -6.24 3.60 13.31
N ASN A 467 -7.03 2.68 12.74
CA ASN A 467 -7.62 2.88 11.42
C ASN A 467 -8.97 3.63 11.53
N ASN A 468 -9.23 4.51 10.57
CA ASN A 468 -10.52 5.15 10.34
C ASN A 468 -11.24 4.44 9.19
N ILE A 469 -12.41 3.83 9.44
CA ILE A 469 -13.12 2.98 8.47
C ILE A 469 -14.59 3.39 8.38
N TYR A 470 -15.06 3.78 7.19
CA TYR A 470 -16.45 4.24 7.00
C TYR A 470 -16.96 4.09 5.58
N ASP A 471 -18.29 4.05 5.39
CA ASP A 471 -18.89 3.86 4.05
C ASP A 471 -18.39 2.59 3.34
N VAL A 472 -18.28 1.49 4.10
CA VAL A 472 -17.83 0.17 3.64
C VAL A 472 -18.96 -0.86 3.76
N CYS A 473 -18.80 -2.03 3.11
CA CYS A 473 -19.83 -3.06 3.02
C CYS A 473 -21.14 -2.51 2.40
N LYS A 474 -21.09 -2.06 1.15
CA LYS A 474 -22.22 -1.36 0.50
C LYS A 474 -23.02 -2.17 -0.52
N ASP A 475 -22.56 -3.35 -0.93
CA ASP A 475 -23.23 -4.12 -1.98
C ASP A 475 -23.48 -5.59 -1.63
N THR A 476 -22.79 -6.17 -0.63
CA THR A 476 -22.95 -7.58 -0.26
C THR A 476 -23.41 -7.76 1.19
N SER A 477 -23.91 -8.95 1.54
CA SER A 477 -24.17 -9.33 2.95
C SER A 477 -23.18 -10.39 3.42
N ASP A 478 -23.31 -10.84 4.68
CA ASP A 478 -22.41 -11.84 5.29
C ASP A 478 -20.94 -11.38 5.24
N THR A 479 -20.73 -10.12 5.63
CA THR A 479 -19.46 -9.43 5.53
C THR A 479 -19.23 -8.52 6.74
N GLY A 480 -17.98 -8.09 6.93
CA GLY A 480 -17.66 -7.10 7.94
C GLY A 480 -16.61 -6.11 7.48
N ALA A 481 -16.58 -4.93 8.10
CA ALA A 481 -15.52 -3.96 7.86
C ALA A 481 -14.16 -4.58 8.19
N ILE A 482 -14.07 -5.26 9.34
CA ILE A 482 -12.96 -6.16 9.69
C ILE A 482 -13.50 -7.59 9.76
N TYR A 483 -12.93 -8.50 8.97
CA TYR A 483 -13.39 -9.88 8.84
C TYR A 483 -12.26 -10.89 9.10
N ALA A 484 -12.57 -11.97 9.82
CA ALA A 484 -11.78 -13.20 9.88
C ALA A 484 -12.71 -14.39 10.15
N GLY A 485 -12.32 -15.61 9.75
CA GLY A 485 -13.22 -16.75 9.86
C GLY A 485 -12.56 -18.13 9.81
N ARG A 486 -13.25 -19.13 10.36
CA ARG A 486 -13.05 -20.57 10.08
C ARG A 486 -11.65 -21.11 10.31
N ASN A 487 -11.04 -20.80 11.46
CA ASN A 487 -9.76 -21.38 11.87
C ASN A 487 -9.47 -21.26 13.39
N TRP A 488 -9.30 -22.37 14.12
CA TRP A 488 -8.94 -22.33 15.55
C TRP A 488 -7.48 -21.94 15.83
N THR A 489 -6.60 -22.10 14.84
CA THR A 489 -5.16 -21.83 14.96
C THR A 489 -4.81 -20.39 14.56
N THR A 490 -5.77 -19.60 14.10
CA THR A 490 -5.62 -18.16 13.84
C THR A 490 -5.78 -17.40 15.16
N ARG A 491 -4.70 -17.21 15.92
CA ARG A 491 -4.73 -16.77 17.33
C ARG A 491 -3.76 -15.63 17.62
N GLY A 492 -3.99 -14.92 18.72
CA GLY A 492 -3.14 -13.82 19.19
C GLY A 492 -3.35 -12.50 18.42
N ASN A 493 -4.44 -12.39 17.66
CA ASN A 493 -4.71 -11.24 16.81
C ASN A 493 -5.37 -10.11 17.60
N ILE A 494 -5.03 -8.85 17.27
CA ILE A 494 -5.48 -7.68 18.00
C ILE A 494 -6.16 -6.69 17.06
N ILE A 495 -7.35 -6.23 17.43
CA ILE A 495 -8.09 -5.13 16.81
C ILE A 495 -8.30 -4.06 17.87
N ARG A 496 -7.57 -2.94 17.79
CA ARG A 496 -7.63 -1.89 18.82
C ARG A 496 -7.62 -0.47 18.32
N TYR A 497 -8.22 0.44 19.07
CA TYR A 497 -8.12 1.87 18.79
C TYR A 497 -8.55 2.25 17.36
N ASN A 498 -9.45 1.50 16.73
CA ASN A 498 -10.00 1.85 15.43
C ASN A 498 -11.28 2.67 15.62
N TYR A 499 -11.57 3.56 14.66
CA TYR A 499 -12.84 4.25 14.55
C TYR A 499 -13.58 3.70 13.34
N ILE A 500 -14.63 2.92 13.59
CA ILE A 500 -15.47 2.33 12.55
C ILE A 500 -16.82 3.01 12.60
N HIS A 501 -17.25 3.62 11.50
CA HIS A 501 -18.45 4.45 11.54
C HIS A 501 -19.22 4.55 10.24
N ASP A 502 -20.46 5.02 10.36
CA ASP A 502 -21.34 5.34 9.22
C ASP A 502 -21.48 4.16 8.23
N MET A 503 -21.62 2.93 8.77
CA MET A 503 -21.94 1.73 7.99
C MET A 503 -23.45 1.55 7.90
N LYS A 504 -23.98 1.51 6.68
CA LYS A 504 -25.41 1.34 6.43
C LYS A 504 -25.71 -0.08 6.02
N MET A 505 -26.73 -0.65 6.63
CA MET A 505 -27.26 -1.93 6.20
C MET A 505 -27.89 -1.83 4.81
N ILE A 506 -27.64 -2.86 4.00
CA ILE A 506 -28.33 -3.06 2.74
C ILE A 506 -29.34 -4.19 2.89
N ASP A 507 -30.49 -4.05 2.24
CA ASP A 507 -31.48 -5.11 2.16
C ASP A 507 -31.03 -6.11 1.09
N THR A 508 -30.64 -7.31 1.50
CA THR A 508 -30.28 -8.40 0.58
C THR A 508 -31.35 -9.48 0.55
N ALA A 509 -31.42 -10.23 -0.55
CA ALA A 509 -32.41 -11.30 -0.73
C ALA A 509 -32.21 -12.46 0.26
N THR A 510 -31.02 -12.60 0.84
CA THR A 510 -30.75 -13.55 1.94
C THR A 510 -31.13 -13.03 3.33
N GLY A 511 -31.32 -11.72 3.50
CA GLY A 511 -31.59 -11.10 4.80
C GLY A 511 -30.40 -11.17 5.78
N MET A 512 -29.21 -11.52 5.30
CA MET A 512 -28.00 -11.59 6.11
C MET A 512 -27.48 -10.19 6.43
N LYS A 513 -26.87 -10.05 7.60
CA LYS A 513 -26.41 -8.77 8.11
C LYS A 513 -24.92 -8.53 7.87
N MET A 514 -24.51 -7.26 7.95
CA MET A 514 -23.11 -6.84 7.91
C MET A 514 -22.69 -6.38 9.29
N CYS A 515 -21.42 -6.55 9.63
CA CYS A 515 -20.87 -6.19 10.94
C CYS A 515 -19.69 -5.22 10.83
N ALA A 516 -19.40 -4.42 11.84
CA ALA A 516 -18.11 -3.73 11.91
C ALA A 516 -16.95 -4.72 12.12
N VAL A 517 -17.10 -5.65 13.07
CA VAL A 517 -16.14 -6.73 13.34
C VAL A 517 -16.86 -8.08 13.22
N TYR A 518 -16.49 -8.87 12.22
CA TYR A 518 -17.06 -10.18 11.99
C TYR A 518 -16.01 -11.27 12.22
N LEU A 519 -16.13 -11.96 13.36
CA LEU A 519 -15.34 -13.16 13.69
C LEU A 519 -16.20 -14.38 13.38
N ASP A 520 -16.07 -14.87 12.16
CA ASP A 520 -16.98 -15.83 11.55
C ASP A 520 -16.58 -17.29 11.84
N ASP A 521 -17.55 -18.20 11.76
CA ASP A 521 -17.34 -19.65 11.76
C ASP A 521 -16.27 -20.19 12.73
N CYS A 522 -16.52 -20.02 14.03
CA CYS A 522 -15.67 -20.49 15.12
C CYS A 522 -14.26 -19.88 15.16
N HIS A 523 -14.02 -18.76 14.48
CA HIS A 523 -12.80 -17.96 14.64
C HIS A 523 -12.57 -17.62 16.12
N SER A 524 -11.33 -17.75 16.59
CA SER A 524 -11.02 -17.80 18.03
C SER A 524 -9.75 -17.02 18.39
N SER A 525 -9.65 -16.53 19.62
CA SER A 525 -8.46 -15.82 20.13
C SER A 525 -8.11 -14.54 19.37
N THR A 526 -9.12 -13.72 19.07
CA THR A 526 -8.93 -12.30 18.74
C THR A 526 -9.31 -11.41 19.92
N GLU A 527 -8.44 -10.45 20.22
CA GLU A 527 -8.70 -9.37 21.17
C GLU A 527 -9.22 -8.14 20.44
N VAL A 528 -10.41 -7.67 20.81
CA VAL A 528 -11.05 -6.47 20.27
C VAL A 528 -11.24 -5.46 21.38
N TYR A 529 -10.42 -4.42 21.44
CA TYR A 529 -10.50 -3.45 22.53
C TYR A 529 -10.20 -2.00 22.19
N GLY A 530 -10.77 -1.07 22.96
CA GLY A 530 -10.49 0.35 22.80
C GLY A 530 -10.96 0.93 21.46
N ASN A 531 -11.87 0.26 20.75
CA ASN A 531 -12.40 0.76 19.48
C ASN A 531 -13.59 1.67 19.72
N VAL A 532 -13.81 2.62 18.81
CA VAL A 532 -14.99 3.49 18.77
C VAL A 532 -15.85 3.07 17.58
N PHE A 533 -17.11 2.77 17.86
CA PHE A 533 -18.13 2.41 16.87
C PHE A 533 -19.21 3.49 16.86
N TYR A 534 -19.49 4.07 15.69
CA TYR A 534 -20.48 5.14 15.58
C TYR A 534 -21.42 4.96 14.40
N ASN A 535 -22.73 5.06 14.64
CA ASN A 535 -23.75 5.02 13.58
C ASN A 535 -23.64 3.74 12.72
N ILE A 536 -23.74 2.60 13.39
CA ILE A 536 -23.62 1.26 12.80
C ILE A 536 -24.83 0.44 13.25
N GLU A 537 -25.46 -0.31 12.34
CA GLU A 537 -26.54 -1.22 12.74
C GLU A 537 -26.03 -2.37 13.61
N GLN A 538 -25.15 -3.23 13.09
CA GLN A 538 -24.57 -4.35 13.83
C GLN A 538 -23.05 -4.18 13.97
N ILE A 539 -22.55 -4.14 15.20
CA ILE A 539 -21.12 -3.86 15.43
C ILE A 539 -20.32 -5.16 15.40
N ALA A 540 -20.60 -6.13 16.27
CA ALA A 540 -19.82 -7.35 16.33
C ALA A 540 -20.67 -8.61 16.18
N LEU A 541 -20.18 -9.57 15.40
CA LEU A 541 -20.67 -10.94 15.35
C LEU A 541 -19.52 -11.91 15.62
N TYR A 542 -19.60 -12.61 16.74
CA TYR A 542 -18.73 -13.74 17.05
C TYR A 542 -19.52 -15.03 16.81
N GLY A 543 -19.23 -15.68 15.69
CA GLY A 543 -19.96 -16.84 15.22
C GLY A 543 -19.46 -18.15 15.83
N GLY A 544 -19.80 -18.49 17.06
CA GLY A 544 -19.43 -19.78 17.68
C GLY A 544 -17.98 -19.89 18.16
N GLY A 545 -17.16 -18.85 17.96
CA GLY A 545 -15.76 -18.81 18.35
C GLY A 545 -15.52 -18.85 19.86
N ARG A 546 -14.29 -19.16 20.28
CA ARG A 546 -13.87 -19.24 21.68
C ARG A 546 -12.64 -18.38 21.98
N ASN A 547 -12.43 -18.04 23.24
CA ASN A 547 -11.32 -17.18 23.70
C ASN A 547 -11.24 -15.79 23.03
N ASN A 548 -12.31 -15.30 22.40
CA ASN A 548 -12.32 -13.94 21.86
C ASN A 548 -12.62 -12.93 22.97
N THR A 549 -12.08 -11.72 22.83
CA THR A 549 -12.31 -10.63 23.78
C THR A 549 -12.95 -9.44 23.08
N PHE A 550 -14.00 -8.87 23.68
CA PHE A 550 -14.59 -7.59 23.33
C PHE A 550 -14.59 -6.70 24.59
N GLU A 551 -13.56 -5.88 24.75
CA GLU A 551 -13.31 -5.15 25.99
C GLU A 551 -13.04 -3.65 25.78
N ASN A 552 -13.48 -2.78 26.69
CA ASN A 552 -13.08 -1.36 26.67
C ASN A 552 -13.48 -0.63 25.37
N ASN A 553 -14.55 -1.06 24.70
CA ASN A 553 -15.03 -0.43 23.47
C ASN A 553 -16.12 0.60 23.75
N LEU A 554 -16.22 1.60 22.90
CA LEU A 554 -17.21 2.68 22.95
C LEU A 554 -18.18 2.56 21.76
N MET A 555 -19.48 2.42 22.04
CA MET A 555 -20.51 2.16 21.02
C MET A 555 -21.59 3.22 21.06
N ILE A 556 -21.68 4.01 19.99
CA ILE A 556 -22.45 5.26 19.95
C ILE A 556 -23.46 5.19 18.81
N ASN A 557 -24.75 5.29 19.13
CA ASN A 557 -25.83 5.26 18.14
C ASN A 557 -25.82 3.97 17.29
N CYS A 558 -25.85 2.81 17.96
CA CYS A 558 -25.81 1.50 17.30
C CYS A 558 -26.99 0.57 17.65
N SER A 559 -27.58 -0.06 16.64
CA SER A 559 -28.87 -0.78 16.80
C SER A 559 -28.76 -2.23 17.30
N GLN A 560 -27.62 -2.89 17.10
CA GLN A 560 -27.29 -4.27 17.51
C GLN A 560 -25.78 -4.37 17.84
N PRO A 561 -25.33 -3.84 18.98
CA PRO A 561 -23.92 -3.70 19.32
C PRO A 561 -23.13 -5.01 19.43
N PHE A 562 -23.74 -6.12 19.83
CA PHE A 562 -22.96 -7.36 19.97
C PHE A 562 -23.81 -8.62 19.84
N ARG A 563 -23.36 -9.55 18.99
CA ARG A 563 -23.92 -10.88 18.84
C ARG A 563 -22.85 -11.95 19.04
N LEU A 564 -23.13 -12.94 19.87
CA LEU A 564 -22.32 -14.15 20.02
C LEU A 564 -23.24 -15.38 20.00
N ASP A 565 -23.06 -16.24 18.99
CA ASP A 565 -23.84 -17.46 18.81
C ASP A 565 -23.04 -18.74 19.13
N SER A 566 -23.72 -19.88 19.12
CA SER A 566 -23.14 -21.21 19.38
C SER A 566 -23.14 -22.09 18.12
N ARG A 567 -22.95 -21.50 16.92
CA ARG A 567 -23.09 -22.23 15.63
C ARG A 567 -22.24 -23.49 15.51
N GLY A 568 -21.09 -23.54 16.18
CA GLY A 568 -20.20 -24.70 16.26
C GLY A 568 -20.84 -25.94 16.90
N LEU A 569 -21.92 -25.77 17.68
CA LEU A 569 -22.76 -26.86 18.23
C LEU A 569 -24.00 -27.15 17.38
N GLY A 570 -24.25 -26.34 16.35
CA GLY A 570 -25.46 -26.38 15.53
C GLY A 570 -25.18 -26.83 14.10
N TRP A 571 -25.57 -26.00 13.13
CA TRP A 571 -25.46 -26.32 11.71
C TRP A 571 -24.01 -26.61 11.27
N MET A 572 -23.03 -25.97 11.90
CA MET A 572 -21.63 -26.09 11.50
C MET A 572 -21.05 -27.47 11.89
N ALA A 573 -21.46 -28.03 13.02
CA ALA A 573 -21.07 -29.39 13.41
C ALA A 573 -21.53 -30.47 12.42
N ALA A 574 -22.56 -30.17 11.63
CA ALA A 574 -23.20 -31.11 10.72
C ALA A 574 -22.70 -31.01 9.27
N ASN A 575 -21.72 -30.14 8.97
CA ASN A 575 -21.23 -29.97 7.60
C ASN A 575 -19.68 -29.86 7.52
N ASP A 576 -19.18 -29.75 6.28
CA ASP A 576 -17.74 -29.75 5.98
C ASP A 576 -16.98 -28.52 6.53
N SER A 577 -17.68 -27.49 7.02
CA SER A 577 -17.03 -26.34 7.66
C SER A 577 -16.31 -26.77 8.94
N MET A 578 -16.86 -27.72 9.72
CA MET A 578 -16.16 -28.25 10.89
C MET A 578 -14.95 -29.11 10.49
N GLN A 579 -15.05 -29.87 9.40
CA GLN A 579 -13.90 -30.63 8.90
C GLN A 579 -12.72 -29.71 8.53
N THR A 580 -13.00 -28.55 7.94
CA THR A 580 -11.99 -27.52 7.65
C THR A 580 -11.27 -27.05 8.93
N MET A 581 -11.99 -26.95 10.07
CA MET A 581 -11.40 -26.59 11.35
C MET A 581 -10.41 -27.66 11.84
N TYR A 582 -10.75 -28.94 11.70
CA TYR A 582 -9.85 -30.04 12.02
C TYR A 582 -8.61 -30.07 11.13
N ASP A 583 -8.79 -29.93 9.81
CA ASP A 583 -7.68 -29.94 8.86
C ASP A 583 -6.69 -28.79 9.13
N THR A 584 -7.20 -27.59 9.41
CA THR A 584 -6.37 -26.43 9.74
C THR A 584 -5.71 -26.52 11.12
N LEU A 585 -6.32 -27.24 12.06
CA LEU A 585 -5.73 -27.55 13.36
C LEU A 585 -4.57 -28.56 13.22
N GLU A 586 -4.79 -29.66 12.48
CA GLU A 586 -3.80 -30.70 12.24
C GLU A 586 -2.60 -30.22 11.43
N ALA A 587 -2.79 -29.20 10.57
CA ALA A 587 -1.72 -28.59 9.80
C ALA A 587 -0.67 -27.87 10.67
N MET A 588 -1.00 -27.50 11.92
CA MET A 588 -0.12 -26.75 12.82
C MET A 588 0.38 -27.62 13.98
N PRO A 589 1.60 -27.41 14.52
CA PRO A 589 2.14 -28.19 15.64
C PRO A 589 1.56 -27.75 16.99
N TYR A 590 0.24 -27.65 17.11
CA TYR A 590 -0.46 -26.97 18.21
C TYR A 590 -0.28 -27.58 19.61
N LYS A 591 0.19 -28.83 19.71
CA LYS A 591 0.35 -29.56 20.99
C LYS A 591 1.74 -29.46 21.61
N GLU A 592 2.72 -28.91 20.89
CA GLU A 592 4.12 -28.94 21.34
C GLU A 592 4.91 -27.69 20.91
N GLY A 593 6.12 -27.57 21.46
CA GLY A 593 7.05 -26.48 21.16
C GLY A 593 6.44 -25.09 21.38
N ILE A 594 6.82 -24.15 20.50
CA ILE A 594 6.44 -22.74 20.62
C ILE A 594 4.92 -22.53 20.59
N TRP A 595 4.16 -23.40 19.93
CA TRP A 595 2.71 -23.29 19.87
C TRP A 595 2.05 -23.61 21.21
N ALA A 596 2.44 -24.70 21.88
CA ALA A 596 1.90 -25.04 23.20
C ALA A 596 2.33 -24.04 24.28
N GLU A 597 3.51 -23.42 24.12
CA GLU A 597 4.00 -22.35 25.01
C GLU A 597 3.24 -21.04 24.80
N THR A 598 2.94 -20.68 23.55
CA THR A 598 2.30 -19.40 23.18
C THR A 598 0.77 -19.46 23.30
N TYR A 599 0.16 -20.59 22.96
CA TYR A 599 -1.29 -20.83 22.97
C TYR A 599 -1.65 -22.07 23.80
N PRO A 600 -1.35 -22.09 25.11
CA PRO A 600 -1.59 -23.26 25.96
C PRO A 600 -3.06 -23.69 26.00
N GLU A 601 -4.00 -22.77 25.77
CA GLU A 601 -5.43 -23.03 25.71
C GLU A 601 -5.87 -23.82 24.47
N LEU A 602 -5.06 -23.84 23.41
CA LEU A 602 -5.35 -24.58 22.18
C LEU A 602 -5.00 -26.08 22.31
N VAL A 603 -4.05 -26.44 23.17
CA VAL A 603 -3.46 -27.79 23.28
C VAL A 603 -4.52 -28.87 23.48
N ASN A 604 -5.55 -28.58 24.28
CA ASN A 604 -6.60 -29.53 24.67
C ASN A 604 -7.97 -29.21 24.02
N ILE A 605 -8.00 -28.46 22.91
CA ILE A 605 -9.26 -28.00 22.30
C ILE A 605 -10.24 -29.15 21.98
N LEU A 606 -9.72 -30.30 21.53
CA LEU A 606 -10.50 -31.49 21.17
C LEU A 606 -11.05 -32.26 22.38
N ASP A 607 -10.55 -31.98 23.58
CA ASP A 607 -11.00 -32.58 24.83
C ASP A 607 -11.93 -31.64 25.62
N ASP A 608 -12.27 -30.46 25.05
CA ASP A 608 -12.98 -29.37 25.74
C ASP A 608 -14.17 -28.81 24.92
N ASP A 609 -14.99 -29.72 24.39
CA ASP A 609 -16.17 -29.44 23.56
C ASP A 609 -15.83 -28.40 22.47
N GLU A 610 -15.05 -28.81 21.47
CA GLU A 610 -14.36 -27.97 20.50
C GLU A 610 -15.25 -26.95 19.79
N GLY A 611 -16.51 -27.32 19.49
CA GLY A 611 -17.51 -26.45 18.85
C GLY A 611 -18.23 -25.47 19.80
N SER A 612 -17.97 -25.52 21.10
CA SER A 612 -18.63 -24.67 22.09
C SER A 612 -17.93 -23.30 22.22
N PRO A 613 -18.68 -22.17 22.26
CA PRO A 613 -18.12 -20.81 22.34
C PRO A 613 -17.62 -20.44 23.75
N LYS A 614 -16.69 -21.22 24.31
CA LYS A 614 -16.19 -21.05 25.68
C LYS A 614 -15.19 -19.89 25.81
N TYR A 615 -15.05 -19.40 27.04
CA TYR A 615 -13.98 -18.49 27.47
C TYR A 615 -13.93 -17.15 26.71
N ASN A 616 -15.02 -16.76 26.05
CA ASN A 616 -15.13 -15.43 25.48
C ASN A 616 -15.28 -14.40 26.62
N VAL A 617 -14.68 -13.23 26.46
CA VAL A 617 -14.71 -12.14 27.45
C VAL A 617 -15.34 -10.90 26.84
N ILE A 618 -16.51 -10.50 27.34
CA ILE A 618 -17.23 -9.30 26.91
C ILE A 618 -17.39 -8.40 28.15
N LYS A 619 -16.48 -7.44 28.34
CA LYS A 619 -16.50 -6.62 29.56
C LYS A 619 -16.05 -5.18 29.39
N ASN A 620 -16.36 -4.35 30.37
CA ASN A 620 -15.88 -2.97 30.47
C ASN A 620 -16.22 -2.13 29.23
N ASN A 621 -17.32 -2.40 28.53
CA ASN A 621 -17.71 -1.64 27.35
C ASN A 621 -18.72 -0.54 27.69
N VAL A 622 -18.72 0.54 26.91
CA VAL A 622 -19.57 1.72 27.13
C VAL A 622 -20.51 1.93 25.95
N GLN A 623 -21.80 2.05 26.23
CA GLN A 623 -22.86 2.32 25.24
C GLN A 623 -23.47 3.70 25.43
N TYR A 624 -23.74 4.40 24.33
CA TYR A 624 -24.55 5.63 24.29
C TYR A 624 -25.54 5.54 23.14
N GLN A 625 -26.85 5.61 23.44
CA GLN A 625 -27.92 5.47 22.44
C GLN A 625 -27.79 4.20 21.59
N SER A 626 -27.34 3.12 22.22
CA SER A 626 -27.08 1.83 21.57
C SER A 626 -27.91 0.73 22.23
N ALA A 627 -28.15 -0.38 21.53
CA ALA A 627 -29.12 -1.38 21.96
C ALA A 627 -28.52 -2.77 22.27
N GLY A 628 -28.00 -2.96 23.48
CA GLY A 628 -27.92 -4.27 24.17
C GLY A 628 -26.98 -5.34 23.58
N TYR A 629 -27.07 -6.56 24.12
CA TYR A 629 -26.25 -7.72 23.74
C TYR A 629 -27.16 -8.91 23.41
N ASN A 630 -26.89 -9.61 22.31
CA ASN A 630 -27.57 -10.85 21.94
C ASN A 630 -26.59 -12.02 22.04
N ILE A 631 -26.65 -12.76 23.14
CA ILE A 631 -25.66 -13.78 23.48
C ILE A 631 -26.39 -15.10 23.70
N ASP A 632 -25.96 -16.14 23.01
CA ASP A 632 -26.48 -17.49 23.20
C ASP A 632 -26.22 -17.98 24.63
N GLN A 633 -27.14 -18.77 25.18
CA GLN A 633 -27.05 -19.21 26.58
C GLN A 633 -25.80 -20.04 26.85
N VAL A 634 -25.35 -20.86 25.89
CA VAL A 634 -24.12 -21.65 26.06
C VAL A 634 -22.90 -20.74 26.18
N ALA A 635 -22.86 -19.65 25.40
CA ALA A 635 -21.80 -18.67 25.52
C ALA A 635 -21.85 -17.94 26.86
N LEU A 636 -23.05 -17.54 27.32
CA LEU A 636 -23.25 -16.91 28.64
C LEU A 636 -22.74 -17.81 29.78
N ASP A 637 -23.05 -19.10 29.75
CA ASP A 637 -22.70 -20.05 30.80
C ASP A 637 -21.19 -20.35 30.86
N ASN A 638 -20.46 -20.12 29.76
CA ASN A 638 -19.05 -20.52 29.62
C ASN A 638 -18.09 -19.33 29.37
N GLY A 639 -18.59 -18.09 29.38
CA GLY A 639 -17.82 -16.88 29.15
C GLY A 639 -17.88 -15.89 30.32
N THR A 640 -17.27 -14.72 30.14
CA THR A 640 -17.32 -13.61 31.11
C THR A 640 -18.07 -12.44 30.49
N PHE A 641 -19.13 -11.97 31.17
CA PHE A 641 -19.99 -10.89 30.70
C PHE A 641 -20.25 -9.90 31.83
N GLU A 642 -19.41 -8.87 31.94
CA GLU A 642 -19.37 -8.04 33.14
C GLU A 642 -19.14 -6.56 32.81
N ASN A 643 -19.63 -5.67 33.67
CA ASN A 643 -19.25 -4.25 33.65
C ASN A 643 -19.46 -3.53 32.30
N ASN A 644 -20.45 -3.96 31.52
CA ASN A 644 -20.88 -3.26 30.31
C ASN A 644 -21.96 -2.23 30.72
N ILE A 645 -21.69 -0.93 30.49
CA ILE A 645 -22.50 0.16 31.03
C ILE A 645 -23.11 1.04 29.94
N ASP A 646 -24.27 1.60 30.25
CA ASP A 646 -24.88 2.67 29.47
C ASP A 646 -24.58 4.03 30.09
N ILE A 647 -24.21 4.99 29.24
CA ILE A 647 -24.17 6.41 29.58
C ILE A 647 -25.34 7.14 28.94
N THR A 648 -25.80 8.22 29.58
CA THR A 648 -27.12 8.80 29.28
C THR A 648 -27.07 10.17 28.64
N ASN A 649 -25.91 10.83 28.63
CA ASN A 649 -25.80 12.20 28.16
C ASN A 649 -24.54 12.43 27.31
N LYS A 650 -24.64 13.36 26.36
CA LYS A 650 -23.56 13.72 25.43
C LYS A 650 -22.40 14.53 26.03
N LYS A 651 -22.51 15.05 27.26
CA LYS A 651 -21.42 15.78 27.94
C LYS A 651 -20.28 14.87 28.36
N ASN A 652 -20.49 13.55 28.31
CA ASN A 652 -19.41 12.57 28.51
C ASN A 652 -18.34 12.63 27.41
N PHE A 653 -18.60 13.32 26.29
CA PHE A 653 -17.68 13.50 25.17
C PHE A 653 -17.18 14.95 25.08
N VAL A 654 -15.95 15.15 24.61
CA VAL A 654 -15.31 16.47 24.45
C VAL A 654 -16.10 17.35 23.46
N ASP A 655 -16.40 16.87 22.25
CA ASP A 655 -17.24 17.60 21.29
C ASP A 655 -18.08 16.64 20.42
N PHE A 656 -19.18 16.15 21.00
CA PHE A 656 -20.11 15.26 20.31
C PHE A 656 -20.65 15.84 18.99
N ALA A 657 -20.80 17.17 18.87
CA ALA A 657 -21.36 17.79 17.68
C ALA A 657 -20.39 17.72 16.48
N LYS A 658 -19.08 17.73 16.75
CA LYS A 658 -18.03 17.52 15.74
C LYS A 658 -17.62 16.06 15.58
N LYS A 659 -18.33 15.13 16.23
CA LYS A 659 -17.95 13.71 16.30
C LYS A 659 -16.57 13.47 16.95
N ASP A 660 -16.15 14.36 17.86
CA ASP A 660 -15.03 14.08 18.75
C ASP A 660 -15.55 13.27 19.94
N PHE A 661 -15.29 11.97 19.90
CA PHE A 661 -15.75 11.01 20.91
C PHE A 661 -14.71 10.74 21.99
N THR A 662 -13.67 11.57 22.09
CA THR A 662 -12.81 11.61 23.27
C THR A 662 -13.69 11.79 24.52
N LEU A 663 -13.49 10.95 25.54
CA LEU A 663 -14.23 11.08 26.79
C LEU A 663 -13.72 12.31 27.56
N ALA A 664 -14.64 13.14 28.05
CA ALA A 664 -14.32 14.28 28.90
C ALA A 664 -13.69 13.83 30.23
N GLU A 665 -12.80 14.63 30.83
CA GLU A 665 -12.12 14.28 32.09
C GLU A 665 -13.09 14.00 33.24
N ASP A 666 -14.24 14.69 33.26
CA ASP A 666 -15.32 14.53 34.25
C ASP A 666 -16.43 13.57 33.80
N SER A 667 -16.17 12.78 32.74
CA SER A 667 -17.11 11.79 32.22
C SER A 667 -17.54 10.79 33.30
N GLU A 668 -18.83 10.47 33.32
CA GLU A 668 -19.40 9.50 34.27
C GLU A 668 -18.83 8.09 34.06
N VAL A 669 -18.25 7.82 32.89
CA VAL A 669 -17.57 6.55 32.56
C VAL A 669 -16.49 6.24 33.59
N PHE A 670 -15.59 7.18 33.87
CA PHE A 670 -14.46 6.94 34.78
C PHE A 670 -14.89 6.73 36.24
N THR A 671 -16.08 7.18 36.60
CA THR A 671 -16.65 6.93 37.94
C THR A 671 -17.38 5.58 37.99
N LYS A 672 -18.17 5.24 36.97
CA LYS A 672 -18.95 3.99 36.91
C LYS A 672 -18.09 2.78 36.56
N LEU A 673 -17.00 2.99 35.84
CA LEU A 673 -16.11 1.98 35.33
C LEU A 673 -14.65 2.44 35.49
N PRO A 674 -14.09 2.39 36.72
CA PRO A 674 -12.74 2.90 37.00
C PRO A 674 -11.61 2.22 36.21
N ASP A 675 -11.84 0.97 35.77
CA ASP A 675 -10.90 0.21 34.95
C ASP A 675 -10.96 0.54 33.46
N PHE A 676 -11.90 1.41 33.04
CA PHE A 676 -11.99 1.86 31.65
C PHE A 676 -10.77 2.71 31.29
N LYS A 677 -10.02 2.26 30.28
CA LYS A 677 -8.88 2.96 29.72
C LYS A 677 -9.37 3.95 28.66
N ALA A 678 -8.90 5.19 28.76
CA ALA A 678 -9.18 6.21 27.75
C ALA A 678 -8.71 5.72 26.37
N ILE A 679 -9.54 5.95 25.35
CA ILE A 679 -9.23 5.62 23.96
C ILE A 679 -8.48 6.82 23.35
N PRO A 680 -7.31 6.63 22.72
CA PRO A 680 -6.55 7.69 22.05
C PRO A 680 -7.22 8.13 20.74
N PHE A 681 -8.42 8.71 20.82
CA PHE A 681 -9.26 9.01 19.65
C PHE A 681 -8.59 9.96 18.64
N ASN A 682 -7.81 10.93 19.12
CA ASN A 682 -7.11 11.89 18.27
C ASN A 682 -5.90 11.31 17.51
N GLU A 683 -5.50 10.07 17.80
CA GLU A 683 -4.42 9.37 17.09
C GLU A 683 -4.98 8.46 15.97
N ILE A 684 -6.29 8.37 15.81
CA ILE A 684 -6.94 7.48 14.83
C ILE A 684 -6.96 8.15 13.45
N GLY A 685 -6.66 7.36 12.42
CA GLY A 685 -6.58 7.78 11.03
C GLY A 685 -5.16 8.09 10.59
N VAL A 686 -5.02 8.59 9.37
CA VAL A 686 -3.73 8.95 8.76
C VAL A 686 -3.05 10.03 9.59
N GLN A 687 -1.80 9.77 9.99
CA GLN A 687 -1.00 10.75 10.70
C GLN A 687 -0.42 11.77 9.72
N GLU A 688 -0.16 12.99 10.20
CA GLU A 688 0.63 13.94 9.41
C GLU A 688 2.00 13.35 9.10
N LYS A 689 2.50 13.61 7.88
CA LYS A 689 3.87 13.26 7.53
C LYS A 689 4.81 13.98 8.50
N PRO A 690 5.82 13.29 9.05
CA PRO A 690 6.86 13.98 9.80
C PRO A 690 7.44 15.11 8.95
N VAL A 691 7.38 16.34 9.44
CA VAL A 691 8.01 17.48 8.77
C VAL A 691 9.52 17.30 8.92
N GLY A 692 10.16 16.77 7.89
CA GLY A 692 11.62 16.71 7.80
C GLY A 692 12.23 18.11 7.67
N LYS A 693 13.56 18.19 7.78
CA LYS A 693 14.27 19.44 7.48
C LYS A 693 13.95 19.90 6.06
N THR A 694 13.75 21.20 5.92
CA THR A 694 13.56 21.87 4.64
C THR A 694 14.89 22.31 4.05
N VAL A 695 14.91 22.63 2.76
CA VAL A 695 16.10 23.22 2.12
C VAL A 695 16.54 24.48 2.87
N ASN A 696 15.60 25.31 3.32
CA ASN A 696 15.94 26.52 4.08
C ASN A 696 16.63 26.18 5.40
N ASP A 697 16.24 25.10 6.09
CA ASP A 697 16.94 24.68 7.31
C ASP A 697 18.41 24.33 7.04
N VAL A 698 18.71 23.74 5.87
CA VAL A 698 20.09 23.50 5.40
C VAL A 698 20.78 24.81 5.05
N LEU A 699 20.15 25.65 4.22
CA LEU A 699 20.73 26.89 3.71
C LEU A 699 21.05 27.87 4.83
N ASP A 700 20.14 28.03 5.80
CA ASP A 700 20.27 28.98 6.90
C ASP A 700 21.37 28.57 7.91
N SER A 701 21.78 27.31 7.89
CA SER A 701 22.72 26.72 8.85
C SER A 701 24.08 26.36 8.26
N ALA A 702 24.30 26.61 6.96
CA ALA A 702 25.48 26.11 6.25
C ALA A 702 26.02 27.05 5.17
N VAL A 703 27.26 26.77 4.76
CA VAL A 703 27.84 27.21 3.50
C VAL A 703 27.67 26.09 2.47
N VAL A 704 26.86 26.35 1.45
CA VAL A 704 26.49 25.39 0.40
C VAL A 704 27.10 25.81 -0.94
N LEU A 705 27.86 24.89 -1.53
CA LEU A 705 28.59 25.04 -2.78
C LEU A 705 28.28 23.87 -3.72
N LYS A 706 28.56 24.03 -5.01
CA LYS A 706 28.54 22.93 -5.99
C LYS A 706 29.79 22.95 -6.86
N LEU A 707 30.33 21.77 -7.17
CA LEU A 707 31.45 21.62 -8.10
C LEU A 707 31.20 22.38 -9.41
N ASN A 708 32.26 23.01 -9.93
CA ASN A 708 32.31 23.75 -11.18
C ASN A 708 31.28 24.90 -11.29
N THR A 709 30.74 25.36 -10.16
CA THR A 709 29.72 26.41 -10.11
C THR A 709 30.19 27.56 -9.22
N PRO A 710 30.10 28.84 -9.66
CA PRO A 710 30.50 29.99 -8.85
C PRO A 710 29.42 30.44 -7.87
N LYS A 711 28.16 30.00 -8.07
CA LYS A 711 27.02 30.28 -7.21
C LYS A 711 27.19 29.65 -5.82
N THR A 712 26.68 30.30 -4.78
CA THR A 712 26.74 29.84 -3.39
C THR A 712 25.48 30.18 -2.62
N TYR A 713 25.26 29.47 -1.51
CA TYR A 713 24.38 29.92 -0.43
C TYR A 713 25.18 29.87 0.88
N ALA A 714 25.26 30.98 1.61
CA ALA A 714 25.95 31.03 2.90
C ALA A 714 25.00 31.59 3.96
N PHE A 715 24.57 30.73 4.89
CA PHE A 715 23.63 31.07 5.95
C PHE A 715 22.38 31.81 5.43
N GLY A 716 21.74 31.22 4.41
CA GLY A 716 20.54 31.72 3.75
C GLY A 716 20.80 32.77 2.66
N ALA A 717 22.00 33.36 2.58
CA ALA A 717 22.32 34.37 1.60
C ALA A 717 22.83 33.76 0.28
N GLU A 718 22.08 33.97 -0.82
CA GLU A 718 22.53 33.63 -2.17
C GLU A 718 23.64 34.59 -2.64
N GLY A 719 24.68 34.06 -3.29
CA GLY A 719 25.80 34.85 -3.76
C GLY A 719 26.73 34.11 -4.73
N MET A 720 27.93 34.65 -4.89
CA MET A 720 29.04 34.03 -5.62
C MET A 720 30.23 33.83 -4.70
N ILE A 721 31.02 32.78 -4.94
CA ILE A 721 32.27 32.52 -4.20
C ILE A 721 33.20 33.73 -4.29
N ASP A 722 33.27 34.32 -5.48
CA ASP A 722 34.01 35.55 -5.75
C ASP A 722 33.18 36.46 -6.66
N PRO A 723 32.59 37.55 -6.12
CA PRO A 723 31.77 38.47 -6.89
C PRO A 723 32.52 39.15 -8.06
N ASP A 724 33.85 39.23 -8.00
CA ASP A 724 34.67 39.86 -9.02
C ASP A 724 35.21 38.85 -10.05
N ASN A 725 35.08 37.54 -9.80
CA ASN A 725 35.62 36.49 -10.66
C ASN A 725 34.81 35.19 -10.64
N SER A 726 33.92 35.04 -11.63
CA SER A 726 33.08 33.83 -11.79
C SER A 726 33.85 32.57 -12.19
N GLU A 727 35.15 32.64 -12.51
CA GLU A 727 35.98 31.46 -12.76
C GLU A 727 36.45 30.78 -11.47
N VAL A 728 36.24 31.41 -10.30
CA VAL A 728 36.57 30.83 -8.99
C VAL A 728 35.46 29.86 -8.59
N VAL A 729 35.73 28.57 -8.73
CA VAL A 729 34.78 27.48 -8.46
C VAL A 729 35.45 26.34 -7.67
N PRO A 730 34.69 25.51 -6.94
CA PRO A 730 35.19 24.25 -6.42
C PRO A 730 35.46 23.28 -7.58
N PHE A 731 36.52 22.49 -7.54
CA PHE A 731 36.86 21.56 -8.62
C PHE A 731 37.55 20.30 -8.09
N VAL A 732 37.60 19.24 -8.91
CA VAL A 732 38.29 18.00 -8.58
C VAL A 732 39.65 17.96 -9.26
N LYS A 733 40.70 17.65 -8.50
CA LYS A 733 42.05 17.37 -8.99
C LYS A 733 42.66 16.22 -8.19
N ASP A 734 43.31 15.28 -8.85
CA ASP A 734 43.96 14.12 -8.22
C ASP A 734 43.04 13.37 -7.23
N SER A 735 41.76 13.18 -7.63
CA SER A 735 40.71 12.56 -6.80
C SER A 735 40.47 13.26 -5.46
N ARG A 736 40.66 14.59 -5.41
CA ARG A 736 40.34 15.46 -4.27
C ARG A 736 39.54 16.67 -4.73
N THR A 737 38.52 17.02 -3.96
CA THR A 737 37.78 18.27 -4.12
C THR A 737 38.61 19.41 -3.52
N LEU A 738 38.98 20.39 -4.34
CA LEU A 738 39.62 21.63 -3.91
C LEU A 738 38.59 22.74 -3.83
N VAL A 739 38.69 23.55 -2.78
CA VAL A 739 37.77 24.65 -2.49
C VAL A 739 38.52 25.96 -2.22
N PRO A 740 37.96 27.12 -2.61
CA PRO A 740 38.51 28.43 -2.28
C PRO A 740 38.46 28.71 -0.77
N VAL A 741 39.63 28.74 -0.13
CA VAL A 741 39.71 28.74 1.34
C VAL A 741 39.20 30.04 1.97
N ARG A 742 39.43 31.18 1.30
CA ARG A 742 39.07 32.49 1.84
C ARG A 742 37.57 32.60 2.04
N PHE A 743 36.79 32.31 1.00
CA PHE A 743 35.33 32.40 1.05
C PHE A 743 34.75 31.57 2.19
N ILE A 744 35.18 30.30 2.31
CA ILE A 744 34.71 29.40 3.36
C ILE A 744 35.10 29.92 4.74
N ALA A 745 36.37 30.28 4.94
CA ALA A 745 36.86 30.75 6.22
C ALA A 745 36.17 32.05 6.68
N GLU A 746 36.03 33.03 5.78
CA GLU A 746 35.36 34.30 6.06
C GLU A 746 33.85 34.12 6.30
N ALA A 747 33.19 33.18 5.62
CA ALA A 747 31.79 32.86 5.89
C ALA A 747 31.57 32.36 7.32
N PHE A 748 32.53 31.61 7.87
CA PHE A 748 32.53 31.19 9.28
C PHE A 748 33.14 32.24 10.24
N GLY A 749 33.28 33.49 9.80
CA GLY A 749 33.76 34.60 10.63
C GLY A 749 35.27 34.63 10.89
N SER A 750 36.05 33.84 10.14
CA SER A 750 37.51 33.85 10.26
C SER A 750 38.13 35.06 9.55
N VAL A 751 39.28 35.50 10.03
CA VAL A 751 40.10 36.52 9.36
C VAL A 751 41.17 35.84 8.52
N VAL A 752 41.24 36.18 7.22
CA VAL A 752 42.21 35.60 6.29
C VAL A 752 43.24 36.65 5.86
N THR A 753 44.52 36.33 6.03
CA THR A 753 45.67 37.17 5.68
C THR A 753 46.53 36.52 4.61
N TRP A 754 47.25 37.35 3.85
CA TRP A 754 48.16 36.91 2.78
C TRP A 754 49.50 37.64 2.92
N ASP A 755 50.58 36.87 2.99
CA ASP A 755 51.95 37.35 2.87
C ASP A 755 52.49 37.00 1.48
N GLY A 756 52.60 38.01 0.63
CA GLY A 756 53.09 37.86 -0.74
C GLY A 756 54.60 37.59 -0.85
N GLU A 757 55.40 37.91 0.17
CA GLU A 757 56.85 37.63 0.14
C GLU A 757 57.12 36.15 0.36
N THR A 758 56.38 35.53 1.28
CA THR A 758 56.56 34.11 1.64
C THR A 758 55.52 33.19 0.99
N SER A 759 54.54 33.75 0.27
CA SER A 759 53.39 33.03 -0.28
C SER A 759 52.62 32.25 0.78
N LYS A 760 52.46 32.84 1.96
CA LYS A 760 51.76 32.26 3.10
C LYS A 760 50.35 32.82 3.26
N VAL A 761 49.39 31.95 3.55
CA VAL A 761 48.03 32.29 3.99
C VAL A 761 47.95 32.03 5.49
N GLY A 762 47.45 33.01 6.23
CA GLY A 762 47.11 32.87 7.66
C GLY A 762 45.61 32.99 7.86
N ILE A 763 45.00 32.07 8.58
CA ILE A 763 43.57 32.07 8.91
C ILE A 763 43.45 32.07 10.43
N THR A 764 42.67 33.01 10.97
CA THR A 764 42.40 33.09 12.41
C THR A 764 40.91 32.91 12.64
N CYS A 765 40.53 31.85 13.37
CA CYS A 765 39.15 31.54 13.73
C CYS A 765 39.05 31.47 15.26
N GLY A 766 38.55 32.52 15.91
CA GLY A 766 38.61 32.63 17.36
C GLY A 766 40.05 32.60 17.87
N ASP A 767 40.37 31.61 18.71
CA ASP A 767 41.73 31.38 19.25
C ASP A 767 42.59 30.48 18.34
N ASP A 768 41.99 29.87 17.31
CA ASP A 768 42.69 28.94 16.42
C ASP A 768 43.43 29.70 15.31
N VAL A 769 44.69 29.31 15.06
CA VAL A 769 45.56 29.87 14.04
C VAL A 769 46.00 28.79 13.07
N ILE A 770 45.65 28.98 11.80
CA ILE A 770 46.00 28.08 10.70
C ILE A 770 46.97 28.82 9.78
N GLU A 771 48.11 28.22 9.47
CA GLU A 771 49.06 28.76 8.48
C GLU A 771 49.39 27.74 7.40
N LEU A 772 49.46 28.18 6.15
CA LEU A 772 49.85 27.34 5.03
C LEU A 772 50.66 28.14 4.01
N GLN A 773 51.51 27.45 3.27
CA GLN A 773 52.33 28.04 2.21
C GLN A 773 51.97 27.42 0.85
N LEU A 774 51.80 28.26 -0.18
CA LEU A 774 51.54 27.77 -1.53
C LEU A 774 52.64 26.82 -2.01
N GLY A 775 52.23 25.75 -2.69
CA GLY A 775 53.12 24.70 -3.21
C GLY A 775 53.60 23.70 -2.15
N ASN A 776 53.28 23.92 -0.87
CA ASN A 776 53.63 22.98 0.21
C ASN A 776 52.45 22.05 0.53
N LYS A 777 52.77 20.82 0.97
CA LYS A 777 51.81 19.86 1.52
C LYS A 777 51.65 19.99 3.03
N GLU A 778 52.44 20.83 3.68
CA GLU A 778 52.35 21.08 5.12
C GLU A 778 51.50 22.33 5.38
N MET A 779 50.53 22.17 6.28
CA MET A 779 49.77 23.23 6.93
C MET A 779 50.01 23.13 8.43
N THR A 780 49.93 24.22 9.18
CA THR A 780 49.92 24.19 10.64
C THR A 780 48.55 24.59 11.16
N VAL A 781 48.06 23.88 12.18
CA VAL A 781 46.87 24.26 12.96
C VAL A 781 47.32 24.36 14.40
N ASN A 782 47.27 25.56 14.98
CA ASN A 782 47.76 25.85 16.33
C ASN A 782 49.22 25.42 16.58
N GLY A 783 50.05 25.52 15.54
CA GLY A 783 51.45 25.14 15.56
C GLY A 783 51.72 23.64 15.34
N GLU A 784 50.69 22.80 15.24
CA GLU A 784 50.84 21.39 14.89
C GLU A 784 50.75 21.20 13.37
N THR A 785 51.66 20.40 12.80
CA THR A 785 51.71 20.15 11.36
C THR A 785 50.64 19.14 10.92
N VAL A 786 49.82 19.53 9.95
CA VAL A 786 48.82 18.72 9.25
C VAL A 786 49.26 18.54 7.79
N MET A 787 49.24 17.30 7.30
CA MET A 787 49.61 16.97 5.93
C MET A 787 48.39 17.05 4.99
N LEU A 788 48.54 17.80 3.91
CA LEU A 788 47.56 17.90 2.84
C LEU A 788 47.75 16.78 1.81
N ASP A 789 46.63 16.22 1.34
CA ASP A 789 46.64 15.22 0.26
C ASP A 789 47.24 15.81 -1.03
N VAL A 790 46.79 17.02 -1.38
CA VAL A 790 47.23 17.84 -2.52
C VAL A 790 47.78 19.16 -1.96
N PRO A 791 48.91 19.68 -2.46
CA PRO A 791 49.46 20.95 -1.97
C PRO A 791 48.45 22.09 -2.06
N ALA A 792 48.62 23.13 -1.24
CA ALA A 792 47.86 24.36 -1.45
C ALA A 792 48.30 25.03 -2.76
N GLU A 793 47.33 25.47 -3.58
CA GLU A 793 47.61 26.02 -4.91
C GLU A 793 46.92 27.37 -5.12
N SER A 794 47.42 28.14 -6.07
CA SER A 794 46.74 29.34 -6.56
C SER A 794 46.09 29.03 -7.91
N VAL A 795 44.77 29.07 -7.96
CA VAL A 795 43.96 28.91 -9.17
C VAL A 795 43.11 30.17 -9.33
N ASN A 796 43.13 30.78 -10.52
CA ASN A 796 42.39 32.02 -10.82
C ASN A 796 42.67 33.15 -9.80
N SER A 797 43.93 33.25 -9.35
CA SER A 797 44.38 34.20 -8.32
C SER A 797 43.70 34.04 -6.95
N ARG A 798 43.24 32.82 -6.63
CA ARG A 798 42.70 32.44 -5.32
C ARG A 798 43.39 31.18 -4.80
N THR A 799 43.64 31.16 -3.49
CA THR A 799 44.16 29.98 -2.80
C THR A 799 43.09 28.93 -2.68
N VAL A 800 43.38 27.72 -3.15
CA VAL A 800 42.52 26.55 -3.03
C VAL A 800 43.23 25.43 -2.26
N LEU A 801 42.45 24.71 -1.46
CA LEU A 801 42.94 23.60 -0.62
C LEU A 801 41.98 22.40 -0.70
N PRO A 802 42.46 21.18 -0.37
CA PRO A 802 41.58 20.03 -0.19
C PRO A 802 40.45 20.34 0.82
N LEU A 803 39.20 20.09 0.43
CA LEU A 803 37.99 20.36 1.21
C LEU A 803 38.10 19.82 2.65
N ARG A 804 38.54 18.56 2.80
CA ARG A 804 38.71 17.93 4.12
C ARG A 804 39.64 18.73 5.03
N ALA A 805 40.78 19.17 4.51
CA ALA A 805 41.76 19.92 5.30
C ALA A 805 41.20 21.27 5.75
N VAL A 806 40.41 21.95 4.92
CA VAL A 806 39.75 23.22 5.28
C VAL A 806 38.71 22.98 6.38
N VAL A 807 37.86 21.97 6.22
CA VAL A 807 36.77 21.65 7.14
C VAL A 807 37.31 21.21 8.51
N GLU A 808 38.30 20.31 8.53
CA GLU A 808 38.95 19.84 9.76
C GLU A 808 39.68 20.96 10.50
N ALA A 809 40.41 21.81 9.78
CA ALA A 809 41.15 22.92 10.39
C ALA A 809 40.22 23.99 11.00
N LEU A 810 39.01 24.16 10.44
CA LEU A 810 37.98 25.07 10.97
C LEU A 810 37.07 24.40 12.01
N GLY A 811 37.26 23.12 12.33
CA GLY A 811 36.42 22.37 13.26
C GLY A 811 34.97 22.23 12.80
N LYS A 812 34.73 22.14 11.49
CA LYS A 812 33.39 22.04 10.89
C LYS A 812 33.06 20.61 10.48
N THR A 813 31.80 20.39 10.11
CA THR A 813 31.31 19.18 9.45
C THR A 813 31.10 19.45 7.96
N VAL A 814 31.15 18.39 7.15
CA VAL A 814 30.87 18.48 5.72
C VAL A 814 30.02 17.32 5.23
N PHE A 815 28.99 17.64 4.47
CA PHE A 815 28.29 16.71 3.61
C PHE A 815 28.76 16.93 2.16
N TRP A 816 29.05 15.83 1.47
CA TRP A 816 29.45 15.83 0.07
C TRP A 816 28.70 14.73 -0.69
N ASP A 817 28.20 15.04 -1.88
CA ASP A 817 27.49 14.10 -2.75
C ASP A 817 28.17 14.01 -4.13
N ASP A 818 27.98 12.89 -4.84
CA ASP A 818 28.61 12.62 -6.15
C ASP A 818 28.16 13.56 -7.27
N ARG A 819 27.03 14.27 -7.09
CA ARG A 819 26.58 15.33 -8.00
C ARG A 819 27.33 16.66 -7.75
N GLY A 820 28.26 16.66 -6.80
CA GLY A 820 29.18 17.74 -6.51
C GLY A 820 28.66 18.74 -5.48
N LEU A 821 27.56 18.44 -4.77
CA LEU A 821 27.10 19.27 -3.66
C LEU A 821 28.09 19.20 -2.50
N ILE A 822 28.37 20.35 -1.90
CA ILE A 822 29.22 20.51 -0.72
C ILE A 822 28.43 21.36 0.28
N VAL A 823 28.15 20.83 1.46
CA VAL A 823 27.47 21.55 2.55
C VAL A 823 28.40 21.54 3.74
N ILE A 824 28.86 22.72 4.19
CA ILE A 824 29.76 22.88 5.33
C ILE A 824 28.98 23.57 6.45
N SER A 825 29.00 23.02 7.67
CA SER A 825 28.22 23.53 8.81
C SER A 825 28.88 23.19 10.14
N ASP A 826 28.42 23.81 11.23
CA ASP A 826 28.91 23.51 12.59
C ASP A 826 28.56 22.07 13.01
N ASP A 827 27.32 21.66 12.79
CA ASP A 827 26.79 20.31 13.01
C ASP A 827 26.27 19.69 11.71
N ALA A 828 26.09 18.38 11.64
CA ALA A 828 25.57 17.71 10.44
C ALA A 828 24.11 18.14 10.15
N VAL A 829 23.93 19.04 9.18
CA VAL A 829 22.60 19.56 8.79
C VAL A 829 21.96 18.78 7.65
N LEU A 830 22.76 18.07 6.87
CA LEU A 830 22.33 17.25 5.74
C LEU A 830 23.07 15.91 5.76
N THR A 831 22.34 14.83 5.50
CA THR A 831 22.86 13.46 5.47
C THR A 831 22.46 12.75 4.18
N ALA A 832 23.15 11.66 3.85
CA ALA A 832 22.84 10.87 2.65
C ALA A 832 21.46 10.18 2.75
N GLU A 833 20.93 10.00 3.96
CA GLU A 833 19.59 9.45 4.21
C GLU A 833 18.47 10.43 3.84
N GLU A 834 18.77 11.73 3.82
CA GLU A 834 17.83 12.81 3.47
C GLU A 834 17.83 13.09 1.95
N ALA A 835 17.75 12.04 1.11
CA ALA A 835 17.92 12.11 -0.35
C ALA A 835 17.03 13.17 -1.03
N ASP A 836 15.75 13.31 -0.62
CA ASP A 836 14.84 14.36 -1.12
C ASP A 836 15.39 15.76 -0.88
N LEU A 837 15.96 16.00 0.30
CA LEU A 837 16.53 17.28 0.69
C LEU A 837 17.85 17.53 -0.06
N VAL A 838 18.66 16.49 -0.26
CA VAL A 838 19.88 16.57 -1.09
C VAL A 838 19.51 16.98 -2.52
N ASP A 839 18.51 16.33 -3.11
CA ASP A 839 18.03 16.62 -4.48
C ASP A 839 17.59 18.08 -4.63
N GLN A 840 16.70 18.53 -3.74
CA GLN A 840 16.19 19.91 -3.76
C GLN A 840 17.34 20.91 -3.56
N THR A 841 18.35 20.58 -2.77
CA THR A 841 19.53 21.44 -2.57
C THR A 841 20.43 21.47 -3.82
N VAL A 842 20.59 20.35 -4.54
CA VAL A 842 21.33 20.29 -5.81
C VAL A 842 20.65 21.12 -6.90
N GLU A 843 19.32 21.10 -6.96
CA GLU A 843 18.51 21.82 -7.95
C GLU A 843 18.64 23.33 -7.87
N LEU A 844 18.97 23.89 -6.71
CA LEU A 844 19.23 25.33 -6.54
C LEU A 844 20.36 25.87 -7.44
N PHE A 845 21.24 24.97 -7.93
CA PHE A 845 22.39 25.30 -8.75
C PHE A 845 22.21 24.97 -10.24
N ASN A 846 21.05 24.44 -10.62
CA ASN A 846 20.66 24.27 -12.03
C ASN A 846 19.96 25.54 -12.52
#